data_AF-A0A3M9MUK9-F1
#
_entry.id   AF-A0A3M9MUK9-F1
#
_cell.length_a   1.000
_cell.length_b   1.000
_cell.length_c   1.000
_cell.angle_alpha   90.00
_cell.angle_beta   90.00
_cell.angle_gamma   90.00
#
_symmetry.space_group_name_H-M   'P 1'
#
loop_
_entity.id
_entity.type
_entity.pdbx_description
1 polymer ?
#
loop_
_entity_poly.entity_id
_entity_poly.type
_entity_poly.pdbx_seq_one_letter_code
_entity_poly.pdbx_strand_id
1 'polypeptide(L)'
;MNFEFSDIKDAYIKLKTYVYYDNNDLLLRRQLVEFESNSTKDVISDLTGGPEPYRNVDNVFGGNIFKTTDEKLKQITEKLNSYHNDPSFFNYFINRVDVNFYPKKIKERDVDKNFISNKIVQDEYTVERVTPFIFAPIELHIVAVLWILKFGKDFDSKLKDCCLGNRLLLDKEKEKVVQGSGLFKPYFKQYKKWRDDSVLVAENLLKQEKNVLFLTLDIKDYYHSVRIPKTDLVNQLGEILGSGASNLQNIFYNTHVKYTELVSRNYQTPFEFYSSLKKEEDVLQEIILPIGLLSSYIIGNYYLRHFDKRIVEKIKPAYYGRYVDDILIVLSDPNPNYNSEEEDKSISFNFDKYKNNLNSGVEEVVSFEEDDLSDIERYILVNFYPVLNIVNKPKLYNKYDSLTVEESRVIKICGYRFLYCQSDKSLLYYFDHNESSLVIDKLKKELDDRTSEFRDFPDDESTDSFEESAYNLQYDGAEGKIKTLRNYKENRFGLTIYLSNKIFSALRHEKKISEEEKNQVLLFFRGENCLNFYKLWEKIFTFFLVNDQALAYVEFYLHCASQIDKIKSKKGEVGASKVNDEQIISTLINYLDCSHELTLSLNPSFIKKTKQASLNFNFQLLKLKNRSYSLFYLDFEPTKDDSYWVKRFRRTNMVRHQYVVHPLLSFTNGSKKEWTDLTSIRLDFKKYILDPELIKNSPRPVKFWECCLAVAFSELGGSNLELGKINEDSYFETRVLGLRRPKGQVGTLLDDKEIKFGSEFYLDDAFNLYKFVNEIHVSSYILNDSDFRDEFYKRKTHKLKFDKWKRLKVQEFQVNVNNNRLNEPTIAFVNTEVDKVNIISSLRGKPNLTVERYNKLANILKSVRKLNADVLLFPESFVPINLLTSQVNFSAKEQVLLVTGLEHLTINKVAFNFIVTVLPIEVNGIKDAVVVFRLKNHYAHMEEELIYRNHLIVPKPKPYRYDVFNWRNLYFTTYYCFELANAIHRSLLKGKIDLLIGVEWNRDTPYFSNIVESVSRDLHTYVAQVNTSQFGDTRLTQPVDSARKDLLKLKGGINDAVLLAKINLSTIREFQRKKYSSSPEDKDFKPLPPDYLLEDVMKRINNGLVF
;
A
#
# COMPACT_ATOMS: atom_id res chain seq x y z
N MET A 1 28.91 -5.40 25.24
CA MET A 1 27.49 -5.24 24.88
C MET A 1 26.96 -6.60 24.53
N ASN A 2 26.01 -7.10 25.31
CA ASN A 2 25.23 -8.29 24.96
C ASN A 2 23.88 -7.82 24.43
N PHE A 3 23.31 -8.55 23.48
CA PHE A 3 21.98 -8.27 22.96
C PHE A 3 20.91 -8.94 23.81
N GLU A 4 19.80 -8.25 23.98
CA GLU A 4 18.62 -8.78 24.66
C GLU A 4 17.62 -9.36 23.64
N PHE A 5 16.68 -10.17 24.11
CA PHE A 5 15.59 -10.69 23.28
C PHE A 5 14.78 -9.56 22.60
N SER A 6 14.61 -8.43 23.29
CA SER A 6 13.94 -7.24 22.78
C SER A 6 14.63 -6.66 21.53
N ASP A 7 15.96 -6.67 21.48
CA ASP A 7 16.75 -6.21 20.32
C ASP A 7 16.50 -7.07 19.09
N ILE A 8 16.52 -8.40 19.26
CA ILE A 8 16.30 -9.36 18.18
C ILE A 8 14.84 -9.31 17.70
N LYS A 9 13.90 -9.16 18.63
CA LYS A 9 12.48 -9.01 18.33
C LYS A 9 12.18 -7.74 17.54
N ASP A 10 12.80 -6.60 17.88
CA ASP A 10 12.66 -5.36 17.10
C ASP A 10 13.21 -5.51 15.68
N ALA A 11 14.39 -6.12 15.52
CA ALA A 11 14.97 -6.41 14.20
C ALA A 11 14.04 -7.30 13.35
N TYR A 12 13.47 -8.34 13.96
CA TYR A 12 12.51 -9.22 13.30
C TYR A 12 11.21 -8.51 12.90
N ILE A 13 10.62 -7.68 13.78
CA ILE A 13 9.40 -6.92 13.47
C ILE A 13 9.63 -5.98 12.27
N LYS A 14 10.77 -5.28 12.26
CA LYS A 14 11.14 -4.38 11.15
C LYS A 14 11.37 -5.15 9.84
N LEU A 15 11.99 -6.33 9.89
CA LEU A 15 12.12 -7.23 8.74
C LEU A 15 10.74 -7.67 8.22
N LYS A 16 9.85 -8.14 9.12
CA LYS A 16 8.51 -8.59 8.76
C LYS A 16 7.69 -7.50 8.08
N THR A 17 7.68 -6.29 8.65
CA THR A 17 7.00 -5.15 8.03
C THR A 17 7.61 -4.75 6.69
N TYR A 18 8.93 -4.79 6.54
CA TYR A 18 9.57 -4.53 5.25
C TYR A 18 9.13 -5.53 4.18
N VAL A 19 9.25 -6.83 4.48
CA VAL A 19 8.88 -7.93 3.56
C VAL A 19 7.38 -7.91 3.22
N TYR A 20 6.54 -7.44 4.15
CA TYR A 20 5.11 -7.25 3.90
C TYR A 20 4.82 -6.18 2.84
N TYR A 21 5.53 -5.05 2.86
CA TYR A 21 5.35 -3.97 1.88
C TYR A 21 6.15 -4.19 0.59
N ASP A 22 7.19 -5.02 0.60
CA ASP A 22 7.90 -5.37 -0.61
C ASP A 22 7.06 -6.28 -1.52
N ASN A 23 6.99 -5.87 -2.78
CA ASN A 23 6.29 -6.56 -3.85
C ASN A 23 7.25 -7.26 -4.80
N ASN A 24 8.57 -7.09 -4.65
CA ASN A 24 9.56 -7.58 -5.60
C ASN A 24 10.10 -8.97 -5.22
N ASP A 25 10.39 -9.22 -3.93
CA ASP A 25 10.97 -10.48 -3.47
C ASP A 25 9.93 -11.41 -2.82
N LEU A 26 9.22 -12.16 -3.67
CA LEU A 26 8.24 -13.16 -3.21
C LEU A 26 8.89 -14.33 -2.47
N LEU A 27 10.13 -14.71 -2.81
CA LEU A 27 10.80 -15.84 -2.19
C LEU A 27 11.21 -15.52 -0.75
N LEU A 28 11.71 -14.31 -0.48
CA LEU A 28 11.97 -13.84 0.88
C LEU A 28 10.68 -13.83 1.72
N ARG A 29 9.55 -13.41 1.14
CA ARG A 29 8.25 -13.51 1.81
C ARG A 29 7.92 -14.95 2.18
N ARG A 30 8.13 -15.90 1.27
CA ARG A 30 7.92 -17.33 1.54
C ARG A 30 8.82 -17.84 2.66
N GLN A 31 10.12 -17.49 2.64
CA GLN A 31 11.06 -17.87 3.69
C GLN A 31 10.64 -17.35 5.07
N LEU A 32 10.16 -16.11 5.16
CA LEU A 32 9.66 -15.54 6.42
C LEU A 32 8.43 -16.30 6.93
N VAL A 33 7.52 -16.64 6.02
CA VAL A 33 6.34 -17.43 6.37
C VAL A 33 6.72 -18.82 6.85
N GLU A 34 7.63 -19.51 6.16
CA GLU A 34 8.18 -20.81 6.57
C GLU A 34 8.87 -20.74 7.94
N PHE A 35 9.60 -19.65 8.21
CA PHE A 35 10.23 -19.39 9.50
C PHE A 35 9.19 -19.24 10.63
N GLU A 36 8.08 -18.56 10.40
CA GLU A 36 7.01 -18.39 11.41
C GLU A 36 6.15 -19.64 11.58
N SER A 37 5.75 -20.29 10.48
CA SER A 37 4.80 -21.40 10.50
C SER A 37 5.44 -22.77 10.76
N ASN A 38 6.78 -22.86 10.67
CA ASN A 38 7.52 -24.12 10.64
C ASN A 38 7.08 -25.09 9.54
N SER A 39 6.53 -24.57 8.44
CA SER A 39 5.93 -25.38 7.38
C SER A 39 6.76 -25.26 6.09
N THR A 40 7.76 -26.12 5.94
CA THR A 40 8.61 -26.18 4.74
C THR A 40 8.08 -27.23 3.77
N LYS A 41 8.57 -27.32 2.53
CA LYS A 41 8.30 -28.50 1.69
C LYS A 41 9.37 -29.59 1.85
N ASP A 42 10.33 -29.37 2.75
CA ASP A 42 11.37 -30.34 3.10
C ASP A 42 10.82 -31.34 4.12
N VAL A 43 10.57 -32.56 3.64
CA VAL A 43 9.99 -33.67 4.41
C VAL A 43 10.77 -33.92 5.71
N ILE A 44 12.10 -33.79 5.69
CA ILE A 44 12.92 -34.04 6.88
C ILE A 44 12.71 -32.92 7.91
N SER A 45 12.72 -31.67 7.47
CA SER A 45 12.47 -30.52 8.36
C SER A 45 11.04 -30.55 8.93
N ASP A 46 10.05 -30.94 8.12
CA ASP A 46 8.66 -31.06 8.59
C ASP A 46 8.48 -32.20 9.62
N LEU A 47 9.18 -33.32 9.45
CA LEU A 47 9.16 -34.45 10.40
C LEU A 47 9.93 -34.17 11.70
N THR A 48 10.96 -33.33 11.64
CA THR A 48 11.89 -33.09 12.77
C THR A 48 11.65 -31.78 13.52
N GLY A 49 10.61 -31.02 13.16
CA GLY A 49 10.23 -29.79 13.87
C GLY A 49 10.93 -28.51 13.38
N GLY A 50 11.56 -28.55 12.22
CA GLY A 50 12.34 -27.46 11.62
C GLY A 50 13.76 -27.89 11.22
N PRO A 51 14.58 -26.93 10.73
CA PRO A 51 15.96 -27.23 10.37
C PRO A 51 16.77 -27.66 11.60
N GLU A 52 17.87 -28.36 11.37
CA GLU A 52 18.71 -29.00 12.39
C GLU A 52 18.94 -28.17 13.68
N PRO A 53 19.25 -26.86 13.64
CA PRO A 53 19.50 -26.05 14.84
C PRO A 53 18.28 -25.83 15.72
N TYR A 54 17.07 -26.04 15.20
CA TYR A 54 15.81 -25.90 15.92
C TYR A 54 15.13 -27.24 16.23
N ARG A 55 15.70 -28.37 15.78
CA ARG A 55 15.15 -29.70 16.05
C ARG A 55 15.00 -29.91 17.55
N ASN A 56 13.85 -30.46 17.95
CA ASN A 56 13.55 -30.79 19.32
C ASN A 56 13.53 -32.32 19.48
N VAL A 57 14.72 -32.92 19.63
CA VAL A 57 14.89 -34.39 19.64
C VAL A 57 14.30 -35.02 20.91
N ASP A 58 14.22 -34.27 22.01
CA ASP A 58 13.77 -34.77 23.31
C ASP A 58 12.23 -34.84 23.46
N ASN A 59 11.47 -34.23 22.53
CA ASN A 59 10.02 -34.02 22.66
C ASN A 59 9.18 -34.68 21.55
N VAL A 60 9.74 -35.67 20.84
CA VAL A 60 9.07 -36.41 19.75
C VAL A 60 7.76 -37.06 20.21
N PHE A 61 7.64 -37.41 21.50
CA PHE A 61 6.43 -38.00 22.09
C PHE A 61 5.58 -37.00 22.92
N GLY A 62 6.00 -35.73 23.07
CA GLY A 62 5.44 -34.73 23.99
C GLY A 62 4.42 -33.74 23.40
N GLY A 63 4.05 -33.88 22.13
CA GLY A 63 2.91 -33.17 21.53
C GLY A 63 3.19 -31.79 20.91
N ASN A 64 4.38 -31.18 21.08
CA ASN A 64 4.74 -29.97 20.32
C ASN A 64 6.21 -30.00 19.86
N ILE A 65 6.43 -30.44 18.62
CA ILE A 65 7.75 -30.66 18.01
C ILE A 65 8.33 -29.32 17.47
N PHE A 66 7.47 -28.34 17.18
CA PHE A 66 7.84 -27.08 16.54
C PHE A 66 8.10 -25.96 17.55
N LYS A 67 9.23 -25.25 17.39
CA LYS A 67 9.51 -24.02 18.17
C LYS A 67 8.67 -22.86 17.64
N THR A 68 8.09 -22.10 18.57
CA THR A 68 7.42 -20.83 18.29
C THR A 68 8.41 -19.78 17.79
N THR A 69 7.93 -18.73 17.11
CA THR A 69 8.78 -17.62 16.67
C THR A 69 9.55 -17.00 17.83
N ASP A 70 8.89 -16.71 18.96
CA ASP A 70 9.55 -16.12 20.13
C ASP A 70 10.65 -17.04 20.69
N GLU A 71 10.47 -18.38 20.68
CA GLU A 71 11.53 -19.34 21.09
C GLU A 71 12.72 -19.33 20.14
N LYS A 72 12.49 -19.26 18.82
CA LYS A 72 13.58 -19.14 17.83
C LYS A 72 14.35 -17.84 18.03
N LEU A 73 13.66 -16.72 18.23
CA LEU A 73 14.28 -15.42 18.47
C LEU A 73 15.10 -15.40 19.77
N LYS A 74 14.64 -16.07 20.84
CA LYS A 74 15.43 -16.27 22.07
C LYS A 74 16.70 -17.07 21.80
N GLN A 75 16.60 -18.17 21.07
CA GLN A 75 17.77 -18.98 20.71
C GLN A 75 18.78 -18.20 19.85
N ILE A 76 18.30 -17.41 18.87
CA ILE A 76 19.15 -16.50 18.09
C ILE A 76 19.86 -15.51 19.01
N THR A 77 19.16 -14.96 20.00
CA THR A 77 19.74 -14.02 20.99
C THR A 77 20.89 -14.66 21.76
N GLU A 78 20.67 -15.85 22.32
CA GLU A 78 21.66 -16.58 23.10
C GLU A 78 22.88 -16.94 22.25
N LYS A 79 22.65 -17.53 21.08
CA LYS A 79 23.72 -17.97 20.17
C LYS A 79 24.49 -16.80 19.55
N LEU A 80 23.87 -15.63 19.39
CA LEU A 80 24.54 -14.43 18.90
C LEU A 80 25.54 -13.92 19.94
N ASN A 81 25.16 -13.89 21.21
CA ASN A 81 26.04 -13.47 22.29
C ASN A 81 27.19 -14.46 22.52
N SER A 82 26.99 -15.76 22.26
CA SER A 82 28.00 -16.81 22.47
C SER A 82 28.82 -17.19 21.22
N TYR A 83 28.67 -16.49 20.08
CA TYR A 83 29.25 -16.90 18.79
C TYR A 83 30.78 -17.09 18.82
N HIS A 84 31.53 -16.24 19.54
CA HIS A 84 32.98 -16.39 19.70
C HIS A 84 33.40 -17.67 20.42
N ASN A 85 32.52 -18.26 21.25
CA ASN A 85 32.78 -19.53 21.93
C ASN A 85 32.29 -20.73 21.11
N ASP A 86 31.09 -20.61 20.52
CA ASP A 86 30.44 -21.66 19.73
C ASP A 86 29.85 -21.06 18.43
N PRO A 87 30.59 -21.12 17.31
CA PRO A 87 30.14 -20.54 16.06
C PRO A 87 29.22 -21.48 15.26
N SER A 88 28.97 -22.72 15.73
CA SER A 88 28.29 -23.78 14.99
C SER A 88 26.91 -23.37 14.47
N PHE A 89 26.12 -22.69 15.31
CA PHE A 89 24.76 -22.26 14.99
C PHE A 89 24.70 -21.30 13.80
N PHE A 90 25.50 -20.22 13.79
CA PHE A 90 25.50 -19.29 12.66
C PHE A 90 26.27 -19.81 11.46
N ASN A 91 27.33 -20.60 11.67
CA ASN A 91 28.06 -21.23 10.57
C ASN A 91 27.15 -22.20 9.78
N TYR A 92 26.22 -22.87 10.45
CA TYR A 92 25.19 -23.69 9.78
C TYR A 92 24.35 -22.87 8.78
N PHE A 93 23.93 -21.66 9.16
CA PHE A 93 23.13 -20.78 8.29
C PHE A 93 23.97 -20.08 7.23
N ILE A 94 25.18 -19.62 7.56
CA ILE A 94 26.11 -19.02 6.60
C ILE A 94 26.45 -20.03 5.49
N ASN A 95 26.64 -21.30 5.83
CA ASN A 95 26.91 -22.35 4.84
C ASN A 95 25.73 -22.66 3.91
N ARG A 96 24.52 -22.19 4.24
CA ARG A 96 23.30 -22.31 3.43
C ARG A 96 22.97 -21.05 2.63
N VAL A 97 23.80 -20.02 2.71
CA VAL A 97 23.69 -18.88 1.80
C VAL A 97 23.92 -19.39 0.38
N ASP A 98 22.97 -19.08 -0.50
CA ASP A 98 22.99 -19.41 -1.91
C ASP A 98 22.58 -18.18 -2.75
N VAL A 99 22.39 -18.36 -4.05
CA VAL A 99 22.07 -17.31 -5.01
C VAL A 99 20.89 -17.73 -5.91
N ASN A 100 19.84 -16.90 -5.92
CA ASN A 100 18.75 -17.00 -6.88
C ASN A 100 19.13 -16.24 -8.16
N PHE A 101 18.92 -16.86 -9.33
CA PHE A 101 19.26 -16.27 -10.62
C PHE A 101 18.01 -15.95 -11.44
N TYR A 102 17.72 -14.66 -11.56
CA TYR A 102 16.59 -14.20 -12.37
C TYR A 102 17.04 -13.83 -13.78
N PRO A 103 16.28 -14.18 -14.84
CA PRO A 103 16.59 -13.73 -16.19
C PRO A 103 16.50 -12.20 -16.27
N LYS A 104 17.57 -11.56 -16.76
CA LYS A 104 17.66 -10.11 -16.99
C LYS A 104 17.48 -9.77 -18.46
N LYS A 105 18.01 -10.60 -19.36
CA LYS A 105 17.89 -10.46 -20.81
C LYS A 105 17.79 -11.83 -21.45
N ILE A 106 16.78 -12.04 -22.27
CA ILE A 106 16.60 -13.22 -23.11
C ILE A 106 17.00 -12.80 -24.54
N LYS A 107 17.65 -13.71 -25.26
CA LYS A 107 18.07 -13.44 -26.64
C LYS A 107 16.85 -13.25 -27.52
N GLU A 108 16.70 -12.05 -28.08
CA GLU A 108 15.70 -11.78 -29.11
C GLU A 108 16.00 -12.57 -30.38
N ARG A 109 14.96 -12.84 -31.16
CA ARG A 109 15.11 -13.51 -32.45
C ARG A 109 15.93 -12.63 -33.39
N ASP A 110 16.92 -13.21 -34.07
CA ASP A 110 17.61 -12.52 -35.15
C ASP A 110 16.63 -12.36 -36.33
N VAL A 111 16.08 -11.15 -36.50
CA VAL A 111 15.20 -10.76 -37.61
C VAL A 111 15.74 -9.52 -38.31
N ASP A 112 15.49 -9.41 -39.61
CA ASP A 112 15.93 -8.25 -40.40
C ASP A 112 15.35 -6.95 -39.85
N LYS A 113 16.11 -5.84 -39.92
CA LYS A 113 15.69 -4.52 -39.39
C LYS A 113 14.34 -4.00 -39.92
N ASN A 114 13.87 -4.52 -41.05
CA ASN A 114 12.59 -4.15 -41.68
C ASN A 114 11.51 -5.24 -41.53
N PHE A 115 11.74 -6.29 -40.73
CA PHE A 115 10.81 -7.38 -40.48
C PHE A 115 10.18 -7.25 -39.09
N ILE A 116 8.92 -6.83 -39.05
CA ILE A 116 8.14 -6.71 -37.82
C ILE A 116 7.21 -7.93 -37.71
N SER A 117 7.27 -8.66 -36.60
CA SER A 117 6.44 -9.85 -36.38
C SER A 117 6.02 -9.99 -34.92
N ASN A 118 4.77 -10.39 -34.69
CA ASN A 118 4.22 -10.75 -33.38
C ASN A 118 4.47 -12.21 -32.96
N LYS A 119 5.36 -12.92 -33.66
CA LYS A 119 5.70 -14.32 -33.35
C LYS A 119 6.71 -14.38 -32.20
N ILE A 120 6.19 -14.45 -30.97
CA ILE A 120 6.98 -14.43 -29.72
C ILE A 120 7.30 -15.84 -29.20
N VAL A 121 6.51 -16.86 -29.58
CA VAL A 121 6.73 -18.24 -29.13
C VAL A 121 7.91 -18.86 -29.87
N GLN A 122 8.86 -19.38 -29.09
CA GLN A 122 10.03 -20.11 -29.58
C GLN A 122 10.02 -21.56 -29.06
N ASP A 123 10.81 -22.42 -29.69
CA ASP A 123 11.01 -23.79 -29.24
C ASP A 123 11.90 -23.83 -27.99
N GLU A 124 12.90 -22.94 -27.95
CA GLU A 124 13.86 -22.79 -26.86
C GLU A 124 14.13 -21.30 -26.60
N TYR A 125 14.38 -20.93 -25.33
CA TYR A 125 14.73 -19.56 -24.93
C TYR A 125 16.15 -19.54 -24.37
N THR A 126 17.05 -18.78 -25.00
CA THR A 126 18.42 -18.60 -24.52
C THR A 126 18.50 -17.34 -23.66
N VAL A 127 18.83 -17.51 -22.37
CA VAL A 127 19.12 -16.38 -21.47
C VAL A 127 20.52 -15.85 -21.79
N GLU A 128 20.66 -14.54 -21.99
CA GLU A 128 21.95 -13.88 -22.23
C GLU A 128 22.56 -13.33 -20.94
N ARG A 129 21.71 -12.86 -20.01
CA ARG A 129 22.14 -12.24 -18.77
C ARG A 129 21.19 -12.57 -17.63
N VAL A 130 21.77 -12.78 -16.45
CA VAL A 130 21.05 -13.00 -15.19
C VAL A 130 21.29 -11.87 -14.19
N THR A 131 20.41 -11.77 -13.20
CA THR A 131 20.61 -10.96 -12.01
C THR A 131 20.69 -11.86 -10.78
N PRO A 132 21.84 -11.93 -10.09
CA PRO A 132 22.01 -12.73 -8.88
C PRO A 132 21.42 -12.00 -7.65
N PHE A 133 20.51 -12.68 -6.95
CA PHE A 133 19.93 -12.25 -5.67
C PHE A 133 20.40 -13.20 -4.57
N ILE A 134 20.71 -12.68 -3.37
CA ILE A 134 21.08 -13.53 -2.24
C ILE A 134 19.87 -14.36 -1.81
N PHE A 135 20.10 -15.65 -1.57
CA PHE A 135 19.18 -16.54 -0.88
C PHE A 135 19.80 -16.87 0.48
N ALA A 136 19.44 -16.11 1.51
CA ALA A 136 19.95 -16.31 2.86
C ALA A 136 18.83 -16.76 3.81
N PRO A 137 19.12 -17.59 4.83
CA PRO A 137 18.15 -17.90 5.89
C PRO A 137 17.68 -16.65 6.66
N ILE A 138 16.46 -16.69 7.18
CA ILE A 138 15.82 -15.55 7.88
C ILE A 138 16.63 -15.07 9.07
N GLU A 139 17.35 -15.96 9.74
CA GLU A 139 18.29 -15.66 10.82
C GLU A 139 19.33 -14.61 10.38
N LEU A 140 19.90 -14.75 9.18
CA LEU A 140 20.89 -13.82 8.66
C LEU A 140 20.26 -12.50 8.21
N HIS A 141 19.02 -12.52 7.75
CA HIS A 141 18.26 -11.28 7.51
C HIS A 141 17.98 -10.52 8.82
N ILE A 142 17.64 -11.22 9.91
CA ILE A 142 17.47 -10.62 11.24
C ILE A 142 18.80 -10.02 11.72
N VAL A 143 19.91 -10.74 11.56
CA VAL A 143 21.27 -10.23 11.86
C VAL A 143 21.58 -8.97 11.04
N ALA A 144 21.25 -8.94 9.75
CA ALA A 144 21.47 -7.76 8.90
C ALA A 144 20.62 -6.55 9.35
N VAL A 145 19.37 -6.76 9.75
CA VAL A 145 18.53 -5.68 10.31
C VAL A 145 19.04 -5.23 11.67
N LEU A 146 19.45 -6.15 12.54
CA LEU A 146 20.07 -5.81 13.82
C LEU A 146 21.34 -4.98 13.62
N TRP A 147 22.18 -5.35 12.65
CA TRP A 147 23.34 -4.56 12.27
C TRP A 147 22.96 -3.15 11.82
N ILE A 148 21.87 -2.98 11.05
CA ILE A 148 21.35 -1.65 10.70
C ILE A 148 20.98 -0.84 11.95
N LEU A 149 20.26 -1.45 12.90
CA LEU A 149 19.81 -0.77 14.12
C LEU A 149 20.97 -0.34 15.03
N LYS A 150 22.06 -1.10 15.05
CA LYS A 150 23.20 -0.85 15.94
C LYS A 150 24.30 -0.01 15.29
N PHE A 151 24.63 -0.27 14.02
CA PHE A 151 25.74 0.37 13.30
C PHE A 151 25.30 1.11 12.03
N GLY A 152 24.35 0.57 11.27
CA GLY A 152 23.92 1.17 9.99
C GLY A 152 23.31 2.58 10.14
N LYS A 153 22.69 2.88 11.28
CA LYS A 153 22.24 4.24 11.62
C LYS A 153 23.34 5.30 11.52
N ASP A 154 24.58 4.97 11.90
CA ASP A 154 25.72 5.89 11.90
C ASP A 154 26.27 6.10 10.48
N PHE A 155 25.96 5.18 9.58
CA PHE A 155 26.27 5.30 8.15
C PHE A 155 25.25 6.23 7.50
N ASP A 156 23.95 6.04 7.77
CA ASP A 156 22.89 6.88 7.18
C ASP A 156 22.91 8.32 7.72
N SER A 157 23.26 8.52 8.99
CA SER A 157 23.32 9.86 9.61
C SER A 157 24.38 10.76 8.97
N LYS A 158 25.44 10.17 8.39
CA LYS A 158 26.51 10.86 7.66
C LYS A 158 26.15 11.19 6.20
N LEU A 159 25.02 10.71 5.69
CA LEU A 159 24.58 10.98 4.32
C LEU A 159 23.94 12.38 4.22
N LYS A 160 24.30 13.12 3.17
CA LYS A 160 23.71 14.42 2.84
C LYS A 160 22.26 14.26 2.34
N ASP A 161 21.51 15.35 2.33
CA ASP A 161 20.09 15.35 1.92
C ASP A 161 19.88 15.11 0.41
N CYS A 162 20.94 15.26 -0.40
CA CYS A 162 20.93 14.90 -1.82
C CYS A 162 20.81 13.37 -2.07
N CYS A 163 21.05 12.54 -1.06
CA CYS A 163 20.80 11.10 -1.12
C CYS A 163 19.36 10.80 -0.65
N LEU A 164 18.49 10.44 -1.59
CA LEU A 164 17.05 10.25 -1.31
C LEU A 164 16.63 8.76 -1.23
N GLY A 165 17.28 7.88 -2.00
CA GLY A 165 16.94 6.46 -2.05
C GLY A 165 17.30 5.71 -0.77
N ASN A 166 16.45 4.76 -0.35
CA ASN A 166 16.69 3.82 0.75
C ASN A 166 17.21 4.43 2.07
N ARG A 167 16.72 5.63 2.45
CA ARG A 167 17.11 6.32 3.69
C ARG A 167 16.40 5.75 4.92
N LEU A 168 17.08 5.70 6.06
CA LEU A 168 16.48 5.24 7.32
C LEU A 168 15.47 6.24 7.89
N LEU A 169 14.49 5.73 8.63
CA LEU A 169 13.64 6.53 9.52
C LEU A 169 14.37 6.73 10.86
N LEU A 170 15.20 7.77 10.92
CA LEU A 170 15.90 8.17 12.14
C LEU A 170 15.04 9.11 13.00
N ASP A 171 15.30 9.13 14.30
CA ASP A 171 14.75 10.12 15.22
C ASP A 171 15.26 11.55 14.91
N LYS A 172 14.73 12.54 15.64
CA LYS A 172 15.08 13.96 15.40
C LYS A 172 16.56 14.25 15.61
N GLU A 173 17.22 13.54 16.52
CA GLU A 173 18.63 13.71 16.87
C GLU A 173 19.56 12.91 15.93
N LYS A 174 18.99 12.06 15.07
CA LYS A 174 19.69 11.11 14.19
C LYS A 174 20.53 10.09 14.96
N GLU A 175 20.16 9.80 16.19
CA GLU A 175 20.89 8.87 17.06
C GLU A 175 20.37 7.45 16.97
N LYS A 176 19.09 7.23 16.65
CA LYS A 176 18.48 5.89 16.57
C LYS A 176 17.44 5.83 15.45
N VAL A 177 17.16 4.61 15.00
CA VAL A 177 15.97 4.35 14.17
C VAL A 177 14.74 4.51 15.05
N VAL A 178 13.70 5.15 14.51
CA VAL A 178 12.45 5.41 15.26
C VAL A 178 11.83 4.12 15.81
N GLN A 179 11.23 4.23 16.99
CA GLN A 179 10.48 3.14 17.63
C GLN A 179 9.22 2.82 16.81
N GLY A 180 8.95 1.52 16.63
CA GLY A 180 7.86 1.00 15.80
C GLY A 180 8.41 0.14 14.66
N SER A 181 7.55 -0.38 13.80
CA SER A 181 7.98 -1.39 12.80
C SER A 181 8.59 -0.81 11.51
N GLY A 182 8.60 0.53 11.35
CA GLY A 182 9.21 1.20 10.20
C GLY A 182 10.75 1.16 10.24
N LEU A 183 11.37 0.86 9.09
CA LEU A 183 12.83 0.85 8.93
C LEU A 183 13.31 1.96 7.98
N PHE A 184 12.77 2.00 6.75
CA PHE A 184 13.14 2.95 5.72
C PHE A 184 12.05 4.00 5.47
N LYS A 185 12.43 5.16 4.96
CA LYS A 185 11.49 6.16 4.43
C LYS A 185 10.70 5.57 3.26
N PRO A 186 9.40 5.91 3.09
CA PRO A 186 8.60 5.35 2.00
C PRO A 186 9.19 5.63 0.61
N TYR A 187 9.48 4.58 -0.15
CA TYR A 187 10.08 4.62 -1.50
C TYR A 187 9.37 5.62 -2.42
N PHE A 188 8.05 5.53 -2.55
CA PHE A 188 7.29 6.33 -3.51
C PHE A 188 7.36 7.84 -3.24
N LYS A 189 7.43 8.24 -1.96
CA LYS A 189 7.59 9.66 -1.59
C LYS A 189 8.98 10.15 -1.97
N GLN A 190 10.00 9.35 -1.68
CA GLN A 190 11.39 9.71 -1.96
C GLN A 190 11.70 9.74 -3.46
N TYR A 191 11.18 8.78 -4.22
CA TYR A 191 11.36 8.72 -5.68
C TYR A 191 10.65 9.89 -6.37
N LYS A 192 9.38 10.15 -5.99
CA LYS A 192 8.63 11.31 -6.50
C LYS A 192 9.39 12.61 -6.24
N LYS A 193 9.84 12.82 -5.00
CA LYS A 193 10.63 14.00 -4.62
C LYS A 193 11.91 14.13 -5.44
N TRP A 194 12.71 13.06 -5.52
CA TRP A 194 13.97 13.03 -6.27
C TRP A 194 13.80 13.42 -7.75
N ARG A 195 12.72 12.97 -8.37
CA ARG A 195 12.41 13.25 -9.77
C ARG A 195 11.83 14.66 -9.94
N ASP A 196 10.78 15.01 -9.20
CA ASP A 196 10.01 16.24 -9.42
C ASP A 196 10.81 17.50 -9.05
N ASP A 197 11.61 17.44 -7.97
CA ASP A 197 12.45 18.56 -7.55
C ASP A 197 13.47 18.92 -8.64
N SER A 198 13.99 17.93 -9.38
CA SER A 198 14.96 18.15 -10.47
C SER A 198 14.36 18.94 -11.65
N VAL A 199 13.14 18.58 -12.05
CA VAL A 199 12.40 19.23 -13.13
C VAL A 199 11.99 20.64 -12.73
N LEU A 200 11.52 20.81 -11.49
CA LEU A 200 11.13 22.12 -10.96
C LEU A 200 12.31 23.11 -10.89
N VAL A 201 13.51 22.65 -10.53
CA VAL A 201 14.71 23.50 -10.55
C VAL A 201 15.07 23.92 -11.98
N ALA A 202 15.05 22.99 -12.94
CA ALA A 202 15.33 23.28 -14.35
C ALA A 202 14.32 24.30 -14.94
N GLU A 203 13.02 24.13 -14.66
CA GLU A 203 12.00 25.11 -15.07
C GLU A 203 12.24 26.50 -14.48
N ASN A 204 12.62 26.57 -13.20
CA ASN A 204 12.85 27.84 -12.53
C ASN A 204 14.09 28.57 -13.08
N LEU A 205 15.13 27.84 -13.49
CA LEU A 205 16.31 28.42 -14.14
C LEU A 205 15.97 29.00 -15.52
N LEU A 206 15.20 28.27 -16.34
CA LEU A 206 14.76 28.78 -17.65
C LEU A 206 13.90 30.04 -17.51
N LYS A 207 13.02 30.09 -16.49
CA LYS A 207 12.24 31.29 -16.15
C LYS A 207 13.10 32.46 -15.67
N GLN A 208 14.32 32.20 -15.22
CA GLN A 208 15.31 33.20 -14.83
C GLN A 208 16.26 33.57 -15.97
N GLU A 209 15.91 33.22 -17.22
CA GLU A 209 16.71 33.50 -18.42
C GLU A 209 18.09 32.84 -18.39
N LYS A 210 18.17 31.62 -17.84
CA LYS A 210 19.40 30.82 -17.77
C LYS A 210 19.28 29.54 -18.56
N ASN A 211 20.36 29.17 -19.26
CA ASN A 211 20.46 27.90 -19.96
C ASN A 211 20.59 26.76 -18.96
N VAL A 212 20.11 25.56 -19.32
CA VAL A 212 20.09 24.42 -18.40
C VAL A 212 20.68 23.17 -19.03
N LEU A 213 21.64 22.53 -18.33
CA LEU A 213 22.04 21.14 -18.61
C LEU A 213 21.31 20.22 -17.65
N PHE A 214 20.69 19.16 -18.17
CA PHE A 214 20.09 18.11 -17.37
C PHE A 214 20.76 16.77 -17.72
N LEU A 215 21.49 16.19 -16.77
CA LEU A 215 22.24 14.93 -16.95
C LEU A 215 21.63 13.83 -16.08
N THR A 216 21.37 12.68 -16.71
CA THR A 216 20.97 11.45 -16.03
C THR A 216 22.08 10.41 -16.14
N LEU A 217 22.45 9.77 -15.03
CA LEU A 217 23.47 8.71 -15.00
C LEU A 217 22.92 7.44 -14.34
N ASP A 218 23.26 6.29 -14.92
CA ASP A 218 22.93 4.94 -14.42
C ASP A 218 24.22 4.14 -14.21
N ILE A 219 24.52 3.74 -12.96
CA ILE A 219 25.76 3.00 -12.65
C ILE A 219 25.59 1.50 -13.01
N LYS A 220 26.45 0.99 -13.89
CA LYS A 220 26.39 -0.39 -14.37
C LYS A 220 26.69 -1.39 -13.24
N ASP A 221 25.76 -2.31 -13.00
CA ASP A 221 25.89 -3.43 -12.04
C ASP A 221 26.41 -2.96 -10.67
N TYR A 222 25.81 -1.89 -10.13
CA TYR A 222 26.32 -1.18 -8.97
C TYR A 222 26.69 -2.09 -7.79
N TYR A 223 25.75 -2.92 -7.32
CA TYR A 223 25.93 -3.82 -6.17
C TYR A 223 27.08 -4.84 -6.33
N HIS A 224 27.40 -5.25 -7.55
CA HIS A 224 28.52 -6.18 -7.85
C HIS A 224 29.82 -5.46 -8.18
N SER A 225 29.76 -4.16 -8.45
CA SER A 225 30.91 -3.30 -8.82
C SER A 225 31.52 -2.57 -7.61
N VAL A 226 30.77 -2.40 -6.53
CA VAL A 226 31.32 -1.89 -5.26
C VAL A 226 32.42 -2.81 -4.70
N ARG A 227 33.37 -2.21 -3.98
CA ARG A 227 34.44 -2.93 -3.26
C ARG A 227 34.51 -2.34 -1.86
N ILE A 228 33.89 -3.00 -0.90
CA ILE A 228 33.82 -2.53 0.49
C ILE A 228 34.94 -3.20 1.29
N PRO A 229 35.90 -2.44 1.85
CA PRO A 229 36.95 -2.99 2.69
C PRO A 229 36.39 -3.60 3.97
N LYS A 230 37.02 -4.67 4.47
CA LYS A 230 36.70 -5.29 5.76
C LYS A 230 36.67 -4.27 6.91
N THR A 231 37.63 -3.35 6.94
CA THR A 231 37.79 -2.33 7.98
C THR A 231 36.62 -1.35 8.07
N ASP A 232 35.83 -1.21 7.00
CA ASP A 232 34.65 -0.34 7.01
C ASP A 232 33.49 -0.99 7.79
N LEU A 233 33.42 -2.33 7.82
CA LEU A 233 32.30 -3.08 8.43
C LEU A 233 32.66 -3.77 9.75
N VAL A 234 33.90 -4.22 9.87
CA VAL A 234 34.48 -4.81 11.08
C VAL A 234 35.57 -3.86 11.57
N ASN A 235 35.32 -3.20 12.69
CA ASN A 235 36.20 -2.16 13.21
C ASN A 235 36.48 -2.34 14.70
N GLN A 236 37.51 -1.66 15.20
CA GLN A 236 37.89 -1.69 16.63
C GLN A 236 36.75 -1.24 17.55
N LEU A 237 35.79 -0.44 17.05
CA LEU A 237 34.58 -0.06 17.80
C LEU A 237 33.75 -1.29 18.21
N GLY A 238 33.69 -2.34 17.38
CA GLY A 238 33.04 -3.60 17.74
C GLY A 238 33.72 -4.28 18.93
N GLU A 239 35.05 -4.26 18.99
CA GLU A 239 35.84 -4.80 20.11
C GLU A 239 35.68 -3.96 21.37
N ILE A 240 35.66 -2.63 21.24
CA ILE A 240 35.44 -1.67 22.33
C ILE A 240 34.03 -1.80 22.91
N LEU A 241 33.01 -2.01 22.08
CA LEU A 241 31.63 -2.17 22.52
C LEU A 241 31.37 -3.55 23.16
N GLY A 242 32.30 -4.50 23.02
CA GLY A 242 32.31 -5.82 23.68
C GLY A 242 31.93 -7.00 22.77
N SER A 243 32.05 -8.23 23.29
CA SER A 243 32.00 -9.46 22.49
C SER A 243 30.75 -9.66 21.63
N GLY A 244 29.55 -9.30 22.11
CA GLY A 244 28.32 -9.38 21.30
C GLY A 244 28.35 -8.48 20.06
N ALA A 245 28.83 -7.24 20.20
CA ALA A 245 28.97 -6.29 19.08
C ALA A 245 29.95 -6.80 18.02
N SER A 246 31.09 -7.36 18.46
CA SER A 246 32.05 -8.03 17.57
C SER A 246 31.45 -9.28 16.91
N ASN A 247 30.73 -10.13 17.65
CA ASN A 247 30.04 -11.30 17.09
C ASN A 247 29.09 -10.90 15.95
N LEU A 248 28.27 -9.86 16.16
CA LEU A 248 27.34 -9.33 15.17
C LEU A 248 28.07 -8.89 13.89
N GLN A 249 29.12 -8.09 14.02
CA GLN A 249 29.92 -7.64 12.86
C GLN A 249 30.57 -8.82 12.12
N ASN A 250 31.08 -9.82 12.84
CA ASN A 250 31.72 -10.99 12.24
C ASN A 250 30.72 -11.88 11.47
N ILE A 251 29.57 -12.22 12.06
CA ILE A 251 28.51 -13.00 11.36
C ILE A 251 28.01 -12.24 10.14
N PHE A 252 27.79 -10.94 10.30
CA PHE A 252 27.36 -10.05 9.22
C PHE A 252 28.37 -10.01 8.06
N TYR A 253 29.66 -9.81 8.36
CA TYR A 253 30.73 -9.79 7.37
C TYR A 253 30.89 -11.14 6.69
N ASN A 254 30.89 -12.25 7.44
CA ASN A 254 31.03 -13.60 6.90
C ASN A 254 29.89 -13.97 5.95
N THR A 255 28.67 -13.46 6.19
CA THR A 255 27.54 -13.61 5.26
C THR A 255 27.84 -12.95 3.90
N HIS A 256 28.42 -11.76 3.91
CA HIS A 256 28.81 -11.06 2.68
C HIS A 256 30.00 -11.71 1.99
N VAL A 257 30.98 -12.20 2.75
CA VAL A 257 32.11 -12.97 2.21
C VAL A 257 31.59 -14.19 1.46
N LYS A 258 30.71 -14.98 2.09
CA LYS A 258 30.14 -16.17 1.46
C LYS A 258 29.40 -15.85 0.16
N TYR A 259 28.56 -14.81 0.14
CA TYR A 259 27.90 -14.36 -1.08
C TYR A 259 28.90 -13.89 -2.14
N THR A 260 29.92 -13.12 -1.73
CA THR A 260 30.98 -12.62 -2.64
C THR A 260 31.71 -13.78 -3.29
N GLU A 261 32.09 -14.82 -2.54
CA GLU A 261 32.75 -16.02 -3.06
C GLU A 261 31.87 -16.75 -4.07
N LEU A 262 30.60 -16.99 -3.75
CA LEU A 262 29.66 -17.65 -4.66
C LEU A 262 29.55 -16.91 -6.00
N VAL A 263 29.27 -15.61 -5.95
CA VAL A 263 29.03 -14.81 -7.15
C VAL A 263 30.31 -14.60 -7.98
N SER A 264 31.45 -14.37 -7.33
CA SER A 264 32.69 -14.03 -8.02
C SER A 264 33.52 -15.24 -8.44
N ARG A 265 33.60 -16.29 -7.62
CA ARG A 265 34.44 -17.49 -7.83
C ARG A 265 33.66 -18.62 -8.47
N ASN A 266 32.49 -18.96 -7.93
CA ASN A 266 31.74 -20.14 -8.36
C ASN A 266 30.95 -19.83 -9.64
N TYR A 267 30.19 -18.74 -9.63
CA TYR A 267 29.27 -18.39 -10.73
C TYR A 267 29.84 -17.38 -11.72
N GLN A 268 30.86 -16.60 -11.32
CA GLN A 268 31.54 -15.62 -12.18
C GLN A 268 30.55 -14.69 -12.90
N THR A 269 29.61 -14.08 -12.16
CA THR A 269 28.52 -13.25 -12.71
C THR A 269 28.45 -11.89 -12.01
N PRO A 270 28.18 -10.77 -12.70
CA PRO A 270 27.86 -10.64 -14.13
C PRO A 270 29.05 -10.87 -15.08
N PHE A 271 30.27 -10.99 -14.53
CA PHE A 271 31.50 -11.32 -15.26
C PHE A 271 32.51 -11.95 -14.28
N GLU A 272 33.64 -12.44 -14.79
CA GLU A 272 34.72 -12.96 -13.96
C GLU A 272 35.50 -11.80 -13.30
N PHE A 273 35.36 -11.64 -11.98
CA PHE A 273 36.07 -10.58 -11.23
C PHE A 273 36.74 -11.05 -9.93
N TYR A 274 36.78 -12.35 -9.65
CA TYR A 274 37.41 -12.87 -8.42
C TYR A 274 38.89 -12.49 -8.28
N SER A 275 39.62 -12.41 -9.40
CA SER A 275 41.03 -11.99 -9.43
C SER A 275 41.22 -10.50 -9.09
N SER A 276 40.19 -9.67 -9.25
CA SER A 276 40.23 -8.24 -8.94
C SER A 276 40.09 -7.92 -7.44
N LEU A 277 39.62 -8.90 -6.66
CA LEU A 277 39.35 -8.77 -5.23
C LEU A 277 40.63 -8.84 -4.41
N LYS A 278 40.81 -7.88 -3.50
CA LYS A 278 41.91 -7.88 -2.51
C LYS A 278 41.80 -9.05 -1.53
N LYS A 279 42.93 -9.75 -1.35
CA LYS A 279 43.06 -10.94 -0.50
C LYS A 279 44.36 -10.87 0.30
N GLU A 280 44.34 -11.38 1.52
CA GLU A 280 45.53 -11.62 2.36
C GLU A 280 45.46 -13.07 2.84
N GLU A 281 46.51 -13.86 2.61
CA GLU A 281 46.56 -15.29 2.98
C GLU A 281 45.30 -16.08 2.51
N ASP A 282 44.87 -15.83 1.28
CA ASP A 282 43.64 -16.38 0.66
C ASP A 282 42.30 -15.96 1.31
N VAL A 283 42.31 -15.08 2.31
CA VAL A 283 41.10 -14.50 2.92
C VAL A 283 40.72 -13.19 2.22
N LEU A 284 39.46 -13.07 1.82
CA LEU A 284 38.92 -11.84 1.22
C LEU A 284 38.95 -10.67 2.20
N GLN A 285 39.62 -9.58 1.80
CA GLN A 285 39.70 -8.33 2.55
C GLN A 285 38.73 -7.25 2.03
N GLU A 286 38.07 -7.51 0.90
CA GLU A 286 36.98 -6.69 0.40
C GLU A 286 35.81 -7.56 -0.09
N ILE A 287 34.61 -7.02 0.05
CA ILE A 287 33.36 -7.69 -0.33
C ILE A 287 32.59 -6.87 -1.38
N ILE A 288 31.65 -7.53 -2.05
CA ILE A 288 30.60 -6.88 -2.84
C ILE A 288 29.29 -6.83 -2.03
N LEU A 289 28.26 -6.18 -2.57
CA LEU A 289 26.96 -6.09 -1.90
C LEU A 289 25.93 -7.05 -2.51
N PRO A 290 25.23 -7.87 -1.71
CA PRO A 290 24.14 -8.70 -2.20
C PRO A 290 22.88 -7.89 -2.48
N ILE A 291 22.23 -8.18 -3.61
CA ILE A 291 20.85 -7.74 -3.86
C ILE A 291 19.91 -8.68 -3.09
N GLY A 292 19.01 -8.12 -2.26
CA GLY A 292 18.08 -8.87 -1.41
C GLY A 292 18.36 -8.74 0.10
N LEU A 293 19.52 -8.22 0.49
CA LEU A 293 19.85 -7.94 1.90
C LEU A 293 19.67 -6.45 2.21
N LEU A 294 18.88 -6.10 3.23
CA LEU A 294 18.51 -4.71 3.52
C LEU A 294 19.70 -3.82 3.89
N SER A 295 20.73 -4.40 4.49
CA SER A 295 21.97 -3.69 4.84
C SER A 295 22.72 -3.17 3.63
N SER A 296 22.61 -3.86 2.48
CA SER A 296 23.25 -3.44 1.22
C SER A 296 22.78 -2.06 0.77
N TYR A 297 21.53 -1.69 1.06
CA TYR A 297 20.99 -0.38 0.70
C TYR A 297 21.69 0.77 1.43
N ILE A 298 21.97 0.57 2.73
CA ILE A 298 22.66 1.57 3.56
C ILE A 298 24.14 1.63 3.21
N ILE A 299 24.79 0.47 3.11
CA ILE A 299 26.23 0.40 2.78
C ILE A 299 26.48 0.96 1.37
N GLY A 300 25.62 0.62 0.42
CA GLY A 300 25.67 1.14 -0.94
C GLY A 300 25.56 2.66 -0.97
N ASN A 301 24.61 3.25 -0.24
CA ASN A 301 24.52 4.71 -0.17
C ASN A 301 25.75 5.35 0.50
N TYR A 302 26.27 4.74 1.56
CA TYR A 302 27.44 5.23 2.28
C TYR A 302 28.72 5.16 1.44
N TYR A 303 28.86 4.15 0.58
CA TYR A 303 30.00 4.03 -0.33
C TYR A 303 30.11 5.21 -1.30
N LEU A 304 28.97 5.73 -1.78
CA LEU A 304 28.90 6.89 -2.67
C LEU A 304 28.95 8.26 -1.97
N ARG A 305 29.01 8.34 -0.63
CA ARG A 305 29.00 9.63 0.10
C ARG A 305 30.09 10.61 -0.36
N HIS A 306 31.27 10.09 -0.73
CA HIS A 306 32.40 10.90 -1.19
C HIS A 306 32.23 11.37 -2.63
N PHE A 307 31.51 10.60 -3.46
CA PHE A 307 31.07 11.06 -4.77
C PHE A 307 30.08 12.21 -4.63
N ASP A 308 29.04 12.02 -3.80
CA ASP A 308 28.04 13.05 -3.52
C ASP A 308 28.70 14.35 -3.05
N LYS A 309 29.67 14.22 -2.12
CA LYS A 309 30.46 15.34 -1.62
C LYS A 309 31.20 16.07 -2.75
N ARG A 310 31.86 15.33 -3.65
CA ARG A 310 32.62 15.90 -4.77
C ARG A 310 31.73 16.61 -5.78
N ILE A 311 30.56 16.05 -6.12
CA ILE A 311 29.61 16.71 -7.01
C ILE A 311 29.16 18.04 -6.39
N VAL A 312 28.71 18.03 -5.14
CA VAL A 312 28.21 19.24 -4.46
C VAL A 312 29.31 20.31 -4.30
N GLU A 313 30.54 19.92 -3.97
CA GLU A 313 31.60 20.88 -3.63
C GLU A 313 32.44 21.34 -4.83
N LYS A 314 32.65 20.46 -5.83
CA LYS A 314 33.47 20.76 -7.02
C LYS A 314 32.65 21.21 -8.21
N ILE A 315 31.52 20.54 -8.49
CA ILE A 315 30.68 20.87 -9.64
C ILE A 315 29.67 21.96 -9.28
N LYS A 316 29.18 21.99 -8.04
CA LYS A 316 28.19 22.97 -7.53
C LYS A 316 26.95 23.08 -8.45
N PRO A 317 26.28 21.96 -8.75
CA PRO A 317 25.10 21.99 -9.62
C PRO A 317 23.94 22.73 -8.97
N ALA A 318 23.04 23.27 -9.78
CA ALA A 318 21.79 23.87 -9.31
C ALA A 318 20.88 22.83 -8.63
N TYR A 319 20.91 21.59 -9.12
CA TYR A 319 20.30 20.44 -8.45
C TYR A 319 21.19 19.21 -8.54
N TYR A 320 21.28 18.48 -7.44
CA TYR A 320 21.86 17.14 -7.39
C TYR A 320 21.01 16.23 -6.53
N GLY A 321 20.54 15.13 -7.12
CA GLY A 321 19.77 14.12 -6.43
C GLY A 321 20.24 12.73 -6.83
N ARG A 322 20.51 11.87 -5.83
CA ARG A 322 20.84 10.46 -6.03
C ARG A 322 19.78 9.55 -5.40
N TYR A 323 19.27 8.64 -6.20
CA TYR A 323 18.35 7.59 -5.79
C TYR A 323 19.04 6.22 -5.94
N VAL A 324 19.82 5.84 -4.93
CA VAL A 324 20.68 4.65 -4.98
C VAL A 324 21.78 4.84 -6.04
N ASP A 325 21.67 4.18 -7.20
CA ASP A 325 22.57 4.23 -8.35
C ASP A 325 22.08 5.17 -9.46
N ASP A 326 20.79 5.52 -9.48
CA ASP A 326 20.22 6.53 -10.38
C ASP A 326 20.60 7.95 -9.92
N ILE A 327 21.19 8.75 -10.81
CA ILE A 327 21.68 10.09 -10.50
C ILE A 327 21.09 11.12 -11.47
N LEU A 328 20.60 12.24 -10.92
CA LEU A 328 20.15 13.41 -11.67
C LEU A 328 20.97 14.63 -11.27
N ILE A 329 21.49 15.34 -12.27
CA ILE A 329 22.26 16.58 -12.08
C ILE A 329 21.69 17.67 -13.01
N VAL A 330 21.48 18.87 -12.47
CA VAL A 330 21.08 20.05 -13.24
C VAL A 330 22.13 21.14 -13.09
N LEU A 331 22.69 21.62 -14.19
CA LEU A 331 23.61 22.75 -14.24
C LEU A 331 22.91 24.00 -14.79
N SER A 332 23.30 25.16 -14.26
CA SER A 332 22.92 26.48 -14.78
C SER A 332 24.03 26.98 -15.70
N ASP A 333 23.65 27.52 -16.85
CA ASP A 333 24.53 28.12 -17.85
C ASP A 333 25.77 27.25 -18.19
N PRO A 334 25.56 25.97 -18.56
CA PRO A 334 26.67 25.14 -19.05
C PRO A 334 27.25 25.78 -20.33
N ASN A 335 28.51 26.19 -20.34
CA ASN A 335 29.14 26.73 -21.55
C ASN A 335 29.93 25.62 -22.29
N PRO A 336 29.42 25.07 -23.39
CA PRO A 336 30.14 24.06 -24.19
C PRO A 336 31.39 24.63 -24.89
N ASN A 337 31.39 25.94 -25.17
CA ASN A 337 32.47 26.65 -25.86
C ASN A 337 33.43 27.32 -24.88
N TYR A 338 33.32 27.05 -23.57
CA TYR A 338 34.19 27.66 -22.56
C TYR A 338 35.68 27.55 -22.95
N ASN A 339 36.09 26.40 -23.50
CA ASN A 339 37.48 26.18 -23.92
C ASN A 339 37.90 26.95 -25.18
N SER A 340 36.98 27.25 -26.10
CA SER A 340 37.30 27.98 -27.34
C SER A 340 37.27 29.49 -27.14
N GLU A 341 36.54 29.98 -26.13
CA GLU A 341 36.45 31.39 -25.74
C GLU A 341 37.50 31.79 -24.67
N GLU A 342 38.09 30.82 -23.96
CA GLU A 342 39.13 31.05 -22.94
C GLU A 342 40.52 31.22 -23.57
N GLU A 343 41.08 32.44 -23.47
CA GLU A 343 42.41 32.76 -24.02
C GLU A 343 43.54 32.10 -23.21
N ASP A 344 43.34 31.86 -21.90
CA ASP A 344 44.33 31.20 -21.05
C ASP A 344 44.20 29.67 -21.07
N LYS A 345 45.08 29.03 -21.86
CA LYS A 345 45.16 27.56 -21.98
C LYS A 345 45.43 26.81 -20.67
N SER A 346 45.86 27.50 -19.60
CA SER A 346 46.05 26.89 -18.29
C SER A 346 44.74 26.69 -17.51
N ILE A 347 43.69 27.42 -17.89
CA ILE A 347 42.35 27.41 -17.28
C ILE A 347 41.39 26.52 -18.11
N SER A 348 41.50 26.56 -19.44
CA SER A 348 40.71 25.70 -20.33
C SER A 348 41.00 24.21 -20.11
N PHE A 349 39.98 23.35 -20.23
CA PHE A 349 40.19 21.91 -20.22
C PHE A 349 41.02 21.50 -21.45
N ASN A 350 42.13 20.79 -21.20
CA ASN A 350 43.07 20.36 -22.23
C ASN A 350 43.04 18.83 -22.38
N PHE A 351 42.58 18.34 -23.52
CA PHE A 351 42.40 16.92 -23.78
C PHE A 351 43.73 16.13 -23.79
N ASP A 352 44.80 16.68 -24.37
CA ASP A 352 46.11 16.02 -24.39
C ASP A 352 46.67 15.80 -22.98
N LYS A 353 46.55 16.82 -22.12
CA LYS A 353 46.94 16.74 -20.71
C LYS A 353 46.08 15.74 -19.95
N TYR A 354 44.78 15.73 -20.21
CA TYR A 354 43.84 14.73 -19.69
C TYR A 354 44.26 13.30 -20.05
N LYS A 355 44.48 13.04 -21.35
CA LYS A 355 44.88 11.75 -21.91
C LYS A 355 46.23 11.28 -21.36
N ASN A 356 47.22 12.14 -21.34
CA ASN A 356 48.56 11.83 -20.80
C ASN A 356 48.50 11.50 -19.30
N ASN A 357 47.73 12.27 -18.51
CA ASN A 357 47.58 12.02 -17.07
C ASN A 357 46.95 10.66 -16.79
N LEU A 358 45.91 10.28 -17.55
CA LEU A 358 45.23 8.99 -17.36
C LEU A 358 46.06 7.82 -17.87
N ASN A 359 46.69 7.93 -19.05
CA ASN A 359 47.54 6.88 -19.60
C ASN A 359 48.85 6.67 -18.83
N SER A 360 49.28 7.65 -18.03
CA SER A 360 50.39 7.48 -17.08
C SER A 360 50.00 6.63 -15.86
N GLY A 361 48.69 6.43 -15.62
CA GLY A 361 48.16 5.54 -14.61
C GLY A 361 48.18 4.07 -15.05
N VAL A 362 48.07 3.16 -14.07
CA VAL A 362 48.14 1.70 -14.33
C VAL A 362 46.78 1.09 -14.66
N GLU A 363 45.66 1.71 -14.26
CA GLU A 363 44.32 1.11 -14.33
C GLU A 363 43.44 1.61 -15.50
N GLU A 364 43.66 2.82 -16.02
CA GLU A 364 42.78 3.47 -17.01
C GLU A 364 43.51 3.72 -18.33
N VAL A 365 42.81 3.59 -19.46
CA VAL A 365 43.37 3.81 -20.81
C VAL A 365 42.42 4.72 -21.59
N VAL A 366 43.02 5.67 -22.31
CA VAL A 366 42.38 6.57 -23.27
C VAL A 366 43.12 6.44 -24.61
N SER A 367 42.51 5.73 -25.56
CA SER A 367 43.08 5.41 -26.88
C SER A 367 42.49 6.24 -28.02
N PHE A 368 41.49 7.08 -27.75
CA PHE A 368 40.79 7.91 -28.73
C PHE A 368 41.33 9.35 -28.71
N GLU A 369 41.03 10.12 -29.75
CA GLU A 369 41.37 11.54 -29.86
C GLU A 369 40.15 12.44 -29.54
N GLU A 370 40.38 13.74 -29.35
CA GLU A 370 39.33 14.72 -29.01
C GLU A 370 38.24 14.83 -30.10
N ASP A 371 38.64 14.67 -31.36
CA ASP A 371 37.74 14.69 -32.52
C ASP A 371 36.79 13.49 -32.56
N ASP A 372 37.11 12.40 -31.86
CA ASP A 372 36.27 11.19 -31.79
C ASP A 372 35.12 11.31 -30.77
N LEU A 373 35.13 12.36 -29.93
CA LEU A 373 34.16 12.55 -28.86
C LEU A 373 32.81 13.02 -29.40
N SER A 374 31.73 12.40 -28.92
CA SER A 374 30.37 12.91 -29.11
C SER A 374 30.14 14.19 -28.30
N ASP A 375 29.11 14.96 -28.67
CA ASP A 375 28.73 16.17 -27.92
C ASP A 375 28.50 15.87 -26.44
N ILE A 376 27.80 14.78 -26.12
CA ILE A 376 27.54 14.35 -24.74
C ILE A 376 28.86 14.15 -23.98
N GLU A 377 29.82 13.44 -24.58
CA GLU A 377 31.12 13.18 -23.96
C GLU A 377 31.92 14.48 -23.76
N ARG A 378 31.86 15.42 -24.71
CA ARG A 378 32.47 16.75 -24.58
C ARG A 378 31.84 17.54 -23.43
N TYR A 379 30.51 17.61 -23.35
CA TYR A 379 29.81 18.26 -22.24
C TYR A 379 30.19 17.65 -20.89
N ILE A 380 30.31 16.32 -20.82
CA ILE A 380 30.70 15.63 -19.59
C ILE A 380 32.12 16.01 -19.19
N LEU A 381 33.09 15.97 -20.10
CA LEU A 381 34.49 16.28 -19.79
C LEU A 381 34.66 17.75 -19.38
N VAL A 382 34.06 18.69 -20.11
CA VAL A 382 34.19 20.13 -19.83
C VAL A 382 33.58 20.50 -18.48
N ASN A 383 32.39 19.97 -18.16
CA ASN A 383 31.63 20.42 -16.98
C ASN A 383 31.84 19.55 -15.73
N PHE A 384 32.28 18.30 -15.88
CA PHE A 384 32.34 17.33 -14.76
C PHE A 384 33.72 16.77 -14.49
N TYR A 385 34.74 17.02 -15.31
CA TYR A 385 36.13 16.68 -14.96
C TYR A 385 36.59 17.51 -13.74
N PRO A 386 37.33 16.95 -12.76
CA PRO A 386 37.85 15.58 -12.67
C PRO A 386 36.96 14.61 -11.87
N VAL A 387 35.66 14.88 -11.74
CA VAL A 387 34.74 14.01 -10.99
C VAL A 387 34.26 12.84 -11.86
N LEU A 388 34.01 13.09 -13.15
CA LEU A 388 33.68 12.10 -14.17
C LEU A 388 34.74 12.12 -15.28
N ASN A 389 35.16 10.93 -15.72
CA ASN A 389 36.09 10.76 -16.84
C ASN A 389 35.43 9.94 -17.96
N ILE A 390 35.90 10.08 -19.19
CA ILE A 390 35.55 9.19 -20.32
C ILE A 390 36.76 8.31 -20.61
N VAL A 391 36.62 7.00 -20.47
CA VAL A 391 37.71 6.04 -20.62
C VAL A 391 37.33 4.92 -21.58
N ASN A 392 38.31 4.19 -22.10
CA ASN A 392 38.03 2.97 -22.85
C ASN A 392 37.28 1.95 -21.98
N LYS A 393 36.39 1.19 -22.61
CA LYS A 393 35.70 0.07 -21.98
C LYS A 393 36.72 -0.89 -21.37
N PRO A 394 36.65 -1.18 -20.05
CA PRO A 394 37.64 -2.02 -19.39
C PRO A 394 37.73 -3.41 -20.03
N LYS A 395 38.94 -3.99 -20.09
CA LYS A 395 39.17 -5.34 -20.65
C LYS A 395 38.30 -6.43 -20.01
N LEU A 396 37.93 -6.24 -18.73
CA LEU A 396 36.99 -7.09 -17.99
C LEU A 396 35.59 -7.17 -18.63
N TYR A 397 35.18 -6.16 -19.42
CA TYR A 397 33.93 -6.14 -20.16
C TYR A 397 34.08 -6.56 -21.63
N ASN A 398 35.28 -6.52 -22.21
CA ASN A 398 35.52 -6.71 -23.66
C ASN A 398 35.35 -8.15 -24.16
N LYS A 399 35.36 -9.17 -23.28
CA LYS A 399 35.09 -10.56 -23.70
C LYS A 399 33.59 -10.86 -23.92
N TYR A 400 32.69 -9.91 -23.63
CA TYR A 400 31.34 -10.27 -23.19
C TYR A 400 30.17 -9.47 -23.79
N ASP A 401 30.43 -8.40 -24.56
CA ASP A 401 29.43 -7.71 -25.40
C ASP A 401 29.81 -7.94 -26.88
N SER A 402 28.99 -8.68 -27.62
CA SER A 402 29.16 -8.90 -29.07
C SER A 402 28.39 -7.89 -29.93
N LEU A 403 28.15 -6.67 -29.43
CA LEU A 403 27.45 -5.62 -30.15
C LEU A 403 28.41 -4.47 -30.48
N THR A 404 28.48 -4.18 -31.79
CA THR A 404 28.94 -3.00 -32.53
C THR A 404 30.07 -2.11 -31.97
N VAL A 405 30.93 -1.65 -32.89
CA VAL A 405 32.10 -0.76 -32.71
C VAL A 405 31.80 0.54 -31.91
N GLU A 406 30.53 0.88 -31.71
CA GLU A 406 30.06 2.10 -31.03
C GLU A 406 30.26 2.11 -29.50
N GLU A 407 30.36 0.96 -28.80
CA GLU A 407 30.56 0.92 -27.34
C GLU A 407 32.04 0.83 -26.89
N SER A 408 32.95 1.58 -27.52
CA SER A 408 34.37 1.55 -27.09
C SER A 408 34.66 2.37 -25.83
N ARG A 409 33.73 3.26 -25.40
CA ARG A 409 33.93 4.26 -24.34
C ARG A 409 32.84 4.23 -23.26
N VAL A 410 33.24 4.49 -22.02
CA VAL A 410 32.35 4.51 -20.84
C VAL A 410 32.65 5.69 -19.93
N ILE A 411 31.62 6.18 -19.24
CA ILE A 411 31.77 7.22 -18.21
C ILE A 411 32.23 6.57 -16.91
N LYS A 412 33.39 6.99 -16.41
CA LYS A 412 34.02 6.52 -15.17
C LYS A 412 33.75 7.47 -14.02
N ILE A 413 33.31 6.92 -12.88
CA ILE A 413 33.23 7.70 -11.63
C ILE A 413 34.60 7.67 -10.95
N CYS A 414 35.24 8.84 -10.85
CA CYS A 414 36.59 8.94 -10.31
C CYS A 414 36.66 8.53 -8.83
N GLY A 415 37.82 8.03 -8.39
CA GLY A 415 38.04 7.62 -6.99
C GLY A 415 37.44 6.27 -6.61
N TYR A 416 36.91 5.51 -7.57
CA TYR A 416 36.43 4.14 -7.38
C TYR A 416 37.00 3.23 -8.46
N ARG A 417 37.43 2.02 -8.12
CA ARG A 417 38.08 1.09 -9.08
C ARG A 417 37.15 0.58 -10.17
N PHE A 418 35.92 0.19 -9.83
CA PHE A 418 35.01 -0.52 -10.76
C PHE A 418 33.65 0.15 -11.01
N LEU A 419 33.45 1.41 -10.62
CA LEU A 419 32.20 2.12 -10.95
C LEU A 419 32.28 2.78 -12.32
N TYR A 420 31.38 2.37 -13.22
CA TYR A 420 31.21 2.89 -14.59
C TYR A 420 29.72 3.11 -14.86
N CYS A 421 29.35 4.15 -15.58
CA CYS A 421 27.97 4.39 -16.00
C CYS A 421 27.70 3.78 -17.39
N GLN A 422 26.45 3.41 -17.63
CA GLN A 422 26.01 2.90 -18.93
C GLN A 422 25.81 4.06 -19.91
N SER A 423 26.66 4.16 -20.94
CA SER A 423 26.61 5.25 -21.92
C SER A 423 25.23 5.34 -22.60
N ASP A 424 24.67 4.23 -23.08
CA ASP A 424 23.36 4.17 -23.77
C ASP A 424 22.15 4.61 -22.94
N LYS A 425 22.28 4.56 -21.61
CA LYS A 425 21.21 4.96 -20.68
C LYS A 425 21.45 6.33 -20.05
N SER A 426 22.65 6.87 -20.22
CA SER A 426 22.99 8.19 -19.72
C SER A 426 22.49 9.21 -20.73
N LEU A 427 21.57 10.08 -20.32
CA LEU A 427 20.94 11.07 -21.19
C LEU A 427 21.37 12.46 -20.75
N LEU A 428 21.60 13.32 -21.73
CA LEU A 428 21.92 14.72 -21.54
C LEU A 428 20.92 15.55 -22.33
N TYR A 429 20.24 16.45 -21.63
CA TYR A 429 19.34 17.43 -22.23
C TYR A 429 19.93 18.82 -22.03
N TYR A 430 19.98 19.60 -23.11
CA TYR A 430 20.35 21.01 -23.06
C TYR A 430 19.12 21.84 -23.43
N PHE A 431 18.79 22.82 -22.59
CA PHE A 431 17.68 23.73 -22.81
C PHE A 431 18.22 25.16 -22.88
N ASP A 432 18.00 25.83 -24.01
CA ASP A 432 18.26 27.26 -24.18
C ASP A 432 17.05 28.06 -23.67
N HIS A 433 17.30 29.12 -22.89
CA HIS A 433 16.23 29.97 -22.36
C HIS A 433 15.52 30.79 -23.43
N ASN A 434 16.13 31.01 -24.60
CA ASN A 434 15.50 31.70 -25.73
C ASN A 434 14.57 30.80 -26.55
N GLU A 435 14.59 29.50 -26.29
CA GLU A 435 13.80 28.48 -26.98
C GLU A 435 12.56 28.07 -26.16
N SER A 436 11.69 27.26 -26.77
CA SER A 436 10.41 26.88 -26.15
C SER A 436 10.56 25.99 -24.91
N SER A 437 9.94 26.39 -23.79
CA SER A 437 9.83 25.59 -22.56
C SER A 437 8.87 24.39 -22.68
N LEU A 438 8.10 24.29 -23.77
CA LEU A 438 7.04 23.28 -23.91
C LEU A 438 7.54 21.84 -23.76
N VAL A 439 8.81 21.57 -24.06
CA VAL A 439 9.41 20.24 -23.89
C VAL A 439 9.53 19.86 -22.42
N ILE A 440 9.98 20.79 -21.57
CA ILE A 440 10.09 20.54 -20.12
C ILE A 440 8.70 20.50 -19.46
N ASP A 441 7.77 21.33 -19.93
CA ASP A 441 6.37 21.32 -19.49
C ASP A 441 5.67 20.00 -19.85
N LYS A 442 5.93 19.46 -21.06
CA LYS A 442 5.40 18.16 -21.50
C LYS A 442 6.02 17.01 -20.71
N LEU A 443 7.34 17.03 -20.48
CA LEU A 443 8.02 16.05 -19.63
C LEU A 443 7.37 16.00 -18.25
N LYS A 444 7.15 17.16 -17.62
CA LYS A 444 6.49 17.25 -16.32
C LYS A 444 5.07 16.71 -16.36
N LYS A 445 4.28 17.06 -17.38
CA LYS A 445 2.91 16.57 -17.54
C LYS A 445 2.85 15.05 -17.64
N GLU A 446 3.69 14.43 -18.50
CA GLU A 446 3.76 12.97 -18.60
C GLU A 446 4.21 12.31 -17.29
N LEU A 447 5.09 12.96 -16.54
CA LEU A 447 5.51 12.48 -15.22
C LEU A 447 4.38 12.59 -14.19
N ASP A 448 3.66 13.71 -14.13
CA ASP A 448 2.53 13.94 -13.22
C ASP A 448 1.37 12.98 -13.49
N ASP A 449 1.08 12.70 -14.76
CA ASP A 449 0.05 11.74 -15.19
C ASP A 449 0.40 10.33 -14.68
N ARG A 450 1.65 9.86 -14.87
CA ARG A 450 2.14 8.56 -14.34
C ARG A 450 2.18 8.48 -12.82
N THR A 451 2.15 9.61 -12.11
CA THR A 451 2.23 9.65 -10.64
C THR A 451 0.86 9.70 -9.98
N SER A 452 -0.17 10.04 -10.75
CA SER A 452 -1.54 10.24 -10.28
C SER A 452 -2.36 8.95 -10.19
N GLU A 453 -1.81 7.81 -10.65
CA GLU A 453 -2.55 6.58 -10.94
C GLU A 453 -2.54 5.50 -9.83
N PHE A 454 -1.88 5.73 -8.69
CA PHE A 454 -2.00 4.83 -7.52
C PHE A 454 -3.28 5.11 -6.70
N ARG A 455 -4.42 5.30 -7.37
CA ARG A 455 -5.72 5.59 -6.74
C ARG A 455 -6.54 4.30 -6.61
N ASP A 456 -7.06 4.04 -5.41
CA ASP A 456 -7.96 2.91 -5.09
C ASP A 456 -9.29 2.92 -5.85
N PHE A 457 -9.64 4.06 -6.45
CA PHE A 457 -10.74 4.14 -7.39
C PHE A 457 -10.11 4.07 -8.77
N PRO A 458 -10.32 2.98 -9.54
CA PRO A 458 -9.94 3.00 -10.94
C PRO A 458 -10.55 4.25 -11.57
N ASP A 459 -9.71 5.07 -12.21
CA ASP A 459 -10.25 6.09 -13.10
C ASP A 459 -10.82 5.31 -14.28
N ASP A 460 -12.11 4.98 -14.24
CA ASP A 460 -12.84 4.38 -15.38
C ASP A 460 -12.87 5.33 -16.61
N GLU A 461 -12.26 6.52 -16.52
CA GLU A 461 -11.96 7.37 -17.68
C GLU A 461 -10.73 6.87 -18.47
N SER A 462 -9.87 5.99 -17.92
CA SER A 462 -8.99 5.19 -18.76
C SER A 462 -9.83 4.08 -19.39
N THR A 463 -10.56 4.44 -20.44
CA THR A 463 -11.17 3.53 -21.42
C THR A 463 -10.14 2.72 -22.19
N ASP A 464 -8.88 2.79 -21.81
CA ASP A 464 -7.79 2.15 -22.51
C ASP A 464 -8.04 0.64 -22.57
N SER A 465 -8.20 0.17 -23.79
CA SER A 465 -8.30 -1.24 -24.10
C SER A 465 -7.06 -1.98 -23.58
N PHE A 466 -7.16 -3.30 -23.38
CA PHE A 466 -5.98 -4.09 -23.01
C PHE A 466 -4.83 -3.83 -24.00
N GLU A 467 -5.15 -3.68 -25.29
CA GLU A 467 -4.21 -3.36 -26.36
C GLU A 467 -3.47 -2.03 -26.13
N GLU A 468 -4.20 -0.96 -25.85
CA GLU A 468 -3.63 0.38 -25.61
C GLU A 468 -2.73 0.40 -24.37
N SER A 469 -3.09 -0.37 -23.35
CA SER A 469 -2.28 -0.51 -22.13
C SER A 469 -1.08 -1.45 -22.31
N ALA A 470 -1.17 -2.43 -23.22
CA ALA A 470 -0.20 -3.52 -23.34
C ALA A 470 0.99 -3.20 -24.25
N TYR A 471 0.79 -2.38 -25.29
CA TYR A 471 1.80 -2.12 -26.31
C TYR A 471 1.97 -0.62 -26.60
N ASN A 472 3.23 -0.19 -26.71
CA ASN A 472 3.60 1.10 -27.25
C ASN A 472 4.11 0.91 -28.69
N LEU A 473 3.42 1.53 -29.65
CA LEU A 473 3.85 1.56 -31.05
C LEU A 473 4.92 2.64 -31.26
N GLN A 474 6.02 2.29 -31.93
CA GLN A 474 7.14 3.21 -32.20
C GLN A 474 7.15 3.62 -33.67
N TYR A 475 7.06 4.93 -33.91
CA TYR A 475 7.06 5.53 -35.25
C TYR A 475 8.29 6.40 -35.49
N ASP A 476 8.90 6.33 -36.68
CA ASP A 476 10.03 7.19 -37.14
C ASP A 476 9.56 8.54 -37.72
N GLY A 477 8.27 8.84 -37.64
CA GLY A 477 7.68 10.04 -38.23
C GLY A 477 6.28 10.26 -37.67
N ALA A 478 5.40 10.90 -38.45
CA ALA A 478 4.03 11.12 -38.01
C ALA A 478 3.35 9.81 -37.56
N GLU A 479 2.80 9.82 -36.34
CA GLU A 479 2.05 8.71 -35.77
C GLU A 479 0.86 8.32 -36.66
N GLY A 480 0.45 7.05 -36.61
CA GLY A 480 -0.69 6.53 -37.36
C GLY A 480 -0.43 6.19 -38.84
N LYS A 481 0.75 6.50 -39.38
CA LYS A 481 1.14 6.05 -40.73
C LYS A 481 1.83 4.68 -40.66
N ILE A 482 1.27 3.66 -41.31
CA ILE A 482 1.85 2.29 -41.28
C ILE A 482 3.32 2.28 -41.75
N LYS A 483 3.66 3.06 -42.77
CA LYS A 483 5.04 3.16 -43.29
C LYS A 483 6.05 3.74 -42.30
N THR A 484 5.61 4.45 -41.28
CA THR A 484 6.49 5.02 -40.25
C THR A 484 6.58 4.10 -39.03
N LEU A 485 5.76 3.04 -38.92
CA LEU A 485 5.85 2.07 -37.85
C LEU A 485 7.14 1.26 -37.99
N ARG A 486 8.03 1.39 -37.01
CA ARG A 486 9.32 0.67 -36.98
C ARG A 486 9.32 -0.52 -36.06
N ASN A 487 8.66 -0.36 -34.92
CA ASN A 487 8.66 -1.37 -33.89
C ASN A 487 7.43 -1.21 -33.01
N TYR A 488 7.16 -2.21 -32.18
CA TYR A 488 6.26 -2.09 -31.06
C TYR A 488 6.96 -2.67 -29.83
N LYS A 489 6.68 -2.13 -28.65
CA LYS A 489 7.26 -2.61 -27.39
C LYS A 489 6.18 -2.85 -26.36
N GLU A 490 6.33 -3.91 -25.59
CA GLU A 490 5.44 -4.20 -24.47
C GLU A 490 5.56 -3.12 -23.39
N ASN A 491 4.43 -2.58 -22.94
CA ASN A 491 4.35 -1.56 -21.91
C ASN A 491 4.10 -2.20 -20.54
N ARG A 492 5.19 -2.54 -19.83
CA ARG A 492 5.13 -3.14 -18.49
C ARG A 492 4.29 -2.32 -17.50
N PHE A 493 4.44 -1.00 -17.57
CA PHE A 493 3.78 -0.08 -16.64
C PHE A 493 2.28 -0.03 -16.91
N GLY A 494 1.89 0.16 -18.17
CA GLY A 494 0.49 0.13 -18.61
C GLY A 494 -0.21 -1.19 -18.24
N LEU A 495 0.43 -2.34 -18.49
CA LEU A 495 -0.09 -3.65 -18.07
C LEU A 495 -0.29 -3.76 -16.55
N THR A 496 0.65 -3.23 -15.77
CA THR A 496 0.59 -3.28 -14.31
C THR A 496 -0.60 -2.48 -13.78
N ILE A 497 -0.88 -1.33 -14.39
CA ILE A 497 -2.04 -0.47 -14.07
C ILE A 497 -3.33 -1.14 -14.51
N TYR A 498 -3.41 -1.58 -15.76
CA TYR A 498 -4.58 -2.26 -16.32
C TYR A 498 -5.02 -3.43 -15.42
N LEU A 499 -4.09 -4.34 -15.10
CA LEU A 499 -4.37 -5.49 -14.24
C LEU A 499 -4.83 -5.05 -12.84
N SER A 500 -4.19 -4.03 -12.27
CA SER A 500 -4.57 -3.49 -10.96
C SER A 500 -5.99 -2.92 -10.97
N ASN A 501 -6.34 -2.09 -11.95
CA ASN A 501 -7.68 -1.51 -12.08
C ASN A 501 -8.75 -2.59 -12.23
N LYS A 502 -8.51 -3.60 -13.09
CA LYS A 502 -9.45 -4.71 -13.29
C LYS A 502 -9.58 -5.59 -12.05
N ILE A 503 -8.51 -5.87 -11.32
CA ILE A 503 -8.56 -6.60 -10.05
C ILE A 503 -9.39 -5.84 -9.02
N PHE A 504 -9.09 -4.55 -8.81
CA PHE A 504 -9.82 -3.75 -7.83
C PHE A 504 -11.28 -3.57 -8.20
N SER A 505 -11.61 -3.41 -9.48
CA SER A 505 -13.00 -3.41 -9.95
C SER A 505 -13.71 -4.72 -9.60
N ALA A 506 -13.11 -5.87 -9.95
CA ALA A 506 -13.70 -7.19 -9.69
C ALA A 506 -13.94 -7.47 -8.20
N LEU A 507 -13.09 -6.95 -7.30
CA LEU A 507 -13.27 -7.08 -5.85
C LEU A 507 -14.47 -6.28 -5.29
N ARG A 508 -15.08 -5.39 -6.08
CA ARG A 508 -16.15 -4.48 -5.65
C ARG A 508 -17.51 -4.75 -6.29
N HIS A 509 -17.61 -5.77 -7.15
CA HIS A 509 -18.85 -6.16 -7.81
C HIS A 509 -18.86 -7.65 -8.20
N GLU A 510 -20.02 -8.23 -8.51
CA GLU A 510 -20.13 -9.66 -8.87
C GLU A 510 -19.86 -10.00 -10.35
N LYS A 511 -19.45 -9.05 -11.20
CA LYS A 511 -19.20 -9.29 -12.64
C LYS A 511 -17.88 -9.97 -12.91
N LYS A 512 -17.93 -10.85 -13.91
CA LYS A 512 -16.81 -11.60 -14.48
C LYS A 512 -16.35 -10.93 -15.77
N ILE A 513 -15.05 -10.92 -16.02
CA ILE A 513 -14.44 -10.46 -17.28
C ILE A 513 -15.06 -11.15 -18.51
N SER A 514 -14.98 -10.50 -19.66
CA SER A 514 -15.38 -11.09 -20.93
C SER A 514 -14.44 -12.21 -21.36
N GLU A 515 -14.93 -13.11 -22.22
CA GLU A 515 -14.10 -14.16 -22.84
C GLU A 515 -12.99 -13.56 -23.72
N GLU A 516 -13.25 -12.41 -24.35
CA GLU A 516 -12.27 -11.68 -25.15
C GLU A 516 -11.11 -11.15 -24.29
N GLU A 517 -11.40 -10.43 -23.21
CA GLU A 517 -10.39 -9.93 -22.27
C GLU A 517 -9.57 -11.08 -21.67
N LYS A 518 -10.23 -12.18 -21.30
CA LYS A 518 -9.56 -13.39 -20.80
C LYS A 518 -8.55 -13.94 -21.81
N ASN A 519 -8.97 -14.05 -23.07
CA ASN A 519 -8.13 -14.59 -24.14
C ASN A 519 -6.99 -13.64 -24.52
N GLN A 520 -7.22 -12.31 -24.53
CA GLN A 520 -6.18 -11.30 -24.76
C GLN A 520 -5.05 -11.42 -23.73
N VAL A 521 -5.39 -11.52 -22.44
CA VAL A 521 -4.40 -11.69 -21.36
C VAL A 521 -3.62 -12.99 -21.55
N LEU A 522 -4.30 -14.12 -21.80
CA LEU A 522 -3.63 -15.40 -22.03
C LEU A 522 -2.72 -15.38 -23.26
N LEU A 523 -3.12 -14.69 -24.34
CA LEU A 523 -2.34 -14.55 -25.57
C LEU A 523 -1.10 -13.68 -25.37
N PHE A 524 -1.22 -12.57 -24.64
CA PHE A 524 -0.11 -11.64 -24.38
C PHE A 524 1.03 -12.32 -23.64
N PHE A 525 0.73 -13.12 -22.61
CA PHE A 525 1.73 -13.83 -21.83
C PHE A 525 2.18 -15.15 -22.49
N ARG A 526 1.97 -15.33 -23.80
CA ARG A 526 2.56 -16.46 -24.53
C ARG A 526 4.05 -16.26 -24.78
N GLY A 527 4.76 -17.38 -24.84
CA GLY A 527 6.16 -17.42 -25.22
C GLY A 527 7.08 -16.65 -24.29
N GLU A 528 8.01 -15.90 -24.87
CA GLU A 528 9.01 -15.10 -24.15
C GLU A 528 8.40 -14.07 -23.16
N ASN A 529 7.25 -13.47 -23.49
CA ASN A 529 6.57 -12.54 -22.61
C ASN A 529 6.22 -13.16 -21.26
N CYS A 530 5.94 -14.47 -21.21
CA CYS A 530 5.74 -15.19 -19.96
C CYS A 530 6.95 -15.06 -19.02
N LEU A 531 8.16 -15.15 -19.58
CA LEU A 531 9.42 -15.15 -18.85
C LEU A 531 9.89 -13.72 -18.54
N ASN A 532 9.79 -12.79 -19.51
CA ASN A 532 10.18 -11.39 -19.31
C ASN A 532 9.32 -10.68 -18.25
N PHE A 533 8.06 -11.10 -18.10
CA PHE A 533 7.11 -10.54 -17.14
C PHE A 533 6.84 -11.45 -15.93
N TYR A 534 7.79 -12.30 -15.52
CA TYR A 534 7.60 -13.24 -14.40
C TYR A 534 7.14 -12.56 -13.09
N LYS A 535 7.57 -11.31 -12.85
CA LYS A 535 7.16 -10.52 -11.68
C LYS A 535 5.66 -10.18 -11.65
N LEU A 536 4.93 -10.38 -12.75
CA LEU A 536 3.49 -10.15 -12.83
C LEU A 536 2.67 -11.43 -12.60
N TRP A 537 3.28 -12.61 -12.49
CA TRP A 537 2.54 -13.88 -12.37
C TRP A 537 1.54 -13.88 -11.21
N GLU A 538 1.92 -13.44 -10.01
CA GLU A 538 1.02 -13.33 -8.86
C GLU A 538 -0.17 -12.40 -9.13
N LYS A 539 0.06 -11.28 -9.83
CA LYS A 539 -1.01 -10.35 -10.20
C LYS A 539 -1.95 -10.95 -11.24
N ILE A 540 -1.43 -11.69 -12.23
CA ILE A 540 -2.24 -12.37 -13.27
C ILE A 540 -3.05 -13.50 -12.65
N PHE A 541 -2.46 -14.29 -11.75
CA PHE A 541 -3.17 -15.29 -10.97
C PHE A 541 -4.30 -14.64 -10.15
N THR A 542 -4.01 -13.53 -9.48
CA THR A 542 -5.02 -12.78 -8.72
C THR A 542 -6.13 -12.28 -9.65
N PHE A 543 -5.79 -11.75 -10.82
CA PHE A 543 -6.76 -11.31 -11.84
C PHE A 543 -7.71 -12.44 -12.24
N PHE A 544 -7.22 -13.65 -12.52
CA PHE A 544 -8.11 -14.78 -12.82
C PHE A 544 -8.89 -15.26 -11.60
N LEU A 545 -8.31 -15.21 -10.40
CA LEU A 545 -8.96 -15.62 -9.15
C LEU A 545 -10.17 -14.75 -8.81
N VAL A 546 -10.00 -13.43 -8.79
CA VAL A 546 -11.08 -12.48 -8.43
C VAL A 546 -12.19 -12.42 -9.48
N ASN A 547 -11.91 -12.87 -10.71
CA ASN A 547 -12.87 -12.95 -11.81
C ASN A 547 -13.52 -14.33 -11.99
N ASP A 548 -13.32 -15.26 -11.05
CA ASP A 548 -13.87 -16.62 -11.09
C ASP A 548 -13.42 -17.47 -12.31
N GLN A 549 -12.21 -17.25 -12.84
CA GLN A 549 -11.68 -17.90 -14.05
C GLN A 549 -10.70 -19.04 -13.74
N ALA A 550 -11.18 -20.10 -13.05
CA ALA A 550 -10.34 -21.21 -12.61
C ALA A 550 -9.65 -21.97 -13.75
N LEU A 551 -10.29 -22.11 -14.92
CA LEU A 551 -9.70 -22.78 -16.08
C LEU A 551 -8.55 -21.98 -16.68
N ALA A 552 -8.73 -20.68 -16.91
CA ALA A 552 -7.68 -19.80 -17.41
C ALA A 552 -6.52 -19.66 -16.41
N TYR A 553 -6.82 -19.65 -15.11
CA TYR A 553 -5.81 -19.70 -14.06
C TYR A 553 -4.91 -20.94 -14.20
N VAL A 554 -5.52 -22.12 -14.35
CA VAL A 554 -4.81 -23.40 -14.52
C VAL A 554 -4.04 -23.44 -15.83
N GLU A 555 -4.66 -22.98 -16.93
CA GLU A 555 -4.00 -22.88 -18.23
C GLU A 555 -2.76 -21.98 -18.17
N PHE A 556 -2.88 -20.81 -17.52
CA PHE A 556 -1.77 -19.89 -17.34
C PHE A 556 -0.64 -20.50 -16.52
N TYR A 557 -0.95 -21.19 -15.42
CA TYR A 557 0.05 -21.90 -14.61
C TYR A 557 0.83 -22.93 -15.45
N LEU A 558 0.12 -23.79 -16.18
CA LEU A 558 0.71 -24.84 -17.00
C LEU A 558 1.54 -24.26 -18.13
N HIS A 559 1.07 -23.16 -18.72
CA HIS A 559 1.79 -22.42 -19.74
C HIS A 559 3.10 -21.84 -19.18
N CYS A 560 3.09 -21.22 -17.99
CA CYS A 560 4.29 -20.74 -17.32
C CYS A 560 5.30 -21.86 -17.10
N ALA A 561 4.87 -22.98 -16.51
CA ALA A 561 5.73 -24.15 -16.30
C ALA A 561 6.33 -24.66 -17.63
N SER A 562 5.53 -24.70 -18.69
CA SER A 562 6.00 -25.11 -20.02
C SER A 562 6.98 -24.12 -20.63
N GLN A 563 6.85 -22.80 -20.42
CA GLN A 563 7.84 -21.83 -20.93
C GLN A 563 9.15 -21.89 -20.14
N ILE A 564 9.10 -22.14 -18.83
CA ILE A 564 10.30 -22.31 -18.01
C ILE A 564 11.09 -23.55 -18.46
N ASP A 565 10.41 -24.66 -18.78
CA ASP A 565 11.07 -25.89 -19.27
C ASP A 565 11.77 -25.72 -20.63
N LYS A 566 11.41 -24.68 -21.39
CA LYS A 566 12.03 -24.34 -22.67
C LYS A 566 13.30 -23.49 -22.54
N ILE A 567 13.68 -23.09 -21.33
CA ILE A 567 14.94 -22.36 -21.10
C ILE A 567 16.11 -23.30 -21.38
N LYS A 568 16.96 -22.93 -22.35
CA LYS A 568 18.17 -23.67 -22.68
C LYS A 568 19.31 -22.72 -23.04
N SER A 569 20.49 -23.00 -22.52
CA SER A 569 21.74 -22.34 -22.85
C SER A 569 22.51 -23.18 -23.88
N LYS A 570 23.08 -22.52 -24.90
CA LYS A 570 23.79 -23.19 -26.01
C LYS A 570 25.07 -23.96 -25.59
N LYS A 571 25.52 -23.81 -24.33
CA LYS A 571 26.75 -24.44 -23.79
C LYS A 571 26.64 -24.94 -22.34
N GLY A 572 25.44 -24.93 -21.74
CA GLY A 572 25.27 -25.20 -20.30
C GLY A 572 25.59 -24.02 -19.38
N GLU A 573 25.93 -22.86 -19.95
CA GLU A 573 26.33 -21.64 -19.25
C GLU A 573 25.62 -20.41 -19.86
N VAL A 574 25.20 -19.47 -19.00
CA VAL A 574 24.49 -18.24 -19.40
C VAL A 574 25.46 -17.12 -19.73
N GLY A 575 25.46 -16.72 -21.01
CA GLY A 575 26.34 -15.70 -21.54
C GLY A 575 27.80 -16.06 -21.31
N ALA A 576 28.43 -15.38 -20.36
CA ALA A 576 29.82 -15.59 -19.97
C ALA A 576 30.02 -15.94 -18.49
N SER A 577 28.92 -16.22 -17.80
CA SER A 577 28.93 -16.70 -16.43
C SER A 577 28.90 -18.22 -16.38
N LYS A 578 29.30 -18.80 -15.24
CA LYS A 578 29.18 -20.24 -14.95
C LYS A 578 27.79 -20.62 -14.40
N VAL A 579 26.79 -19.76 -14.59
CA VAL A 579 25.41 -20.03 -14.17
C VAL A 579 24.79 -20.96 -15.19
N ASN A 580 24.22 -22.07 -14.72
CA ASN A 580 23.57 -23.06 -15.57
C ASN A 580 22.05 -22.82 -15.67
N ASP A 581 21.39 -23.53 -16.59
CA ASP A 581 19.95 -23.42 -16.80
C ASP A 581 19.14 -23.93 -15.60
N GLU A 582 19.62 -25.00 -14.94
CA GLU A 582 18.94 -25.62 -13.79
C GLU A 582 18.72 -24.63 -12.64
N GLN A 583 19.70 -23.76 -12.38
CA GLN A 583 19.60 -22.73 -11.35
C GLN A 583 18.55 -21.67 -11.67
N ILE A 584 18.45 -21.27 -12.94
CA ILE A 584 17.44 -20.29 -13.40
C ILE A 584 16.06 -20.94 -13.37
N ILE A 585 15.93 -22.17 -13.88
CA ILE A 585 14.71 -22.96 -13.86
C ILE A 585 14.21 -23.14 -12.43
N SER A 586 15.09 -23.55 -11.51
CA SER A 586 14.78 -23.71 -10.08
C SER A 586 14.28 -22.40 -9.46
N THR A 587 14.96 -21.28 -9.73
CA THR A 587 14.56 -19.95 -9.24
C THR A 587 13.16 -19.58 -9.74
N LEU A 588 12.91 -19.71 -11.05
CA LEU A 588 11.63 -19.34 -11.67
C LEU A 588 10.49 -20.26 -11.25
N ILE A 589 10.72 -21.57 -11.11
CA ILE A 589 9.70 -22.51 -10.65
C ILE A 589 9.31 -22.26 -9.20
N ASN A 590 10.28 -21.99 -8.33
CA ASN A 590 10.01 -21.59 -6.96
C ASN A 590 9.21 -20.28 -6.90
N TYR A 591 9.52 -19.33 -7.78
CA TYR A 591 8.79 -18.07 -7.89
C TYR A 591 7.35 -18.28 -8.40
N LEU A 592 7.15 -19.16 -9.39
CA LEU A 592 5.85 -19.54 -9.94
C LEU A 592 4.98 -20.18 -8.86
N ASP A 593 5.52 -21.15 -8.13
CA ASP A 593 4.83 -21.84 -7.04
C ASP A 593 4.49 -20.90 -5.88
N CYS A 594 5.42 -20.03 -5.50
CA CYS A 594 5.15 -19.00 -4.50
C CYS A 594 4.04 -18.04 -4.95
N SER A 595 4.05 -17.62 -6.22
CA SER A 595 3.01 -16.74 -6.79
C SER A 595 1.64 -17.42 -6.79
N HIS A 596 1.61 -18.69 -7.19
CA HIS A 596 0.42 -19.54 -7.19
C HIS A 596 -0.14 -19.72 -5.76
N GLU A 597 0.71 -20.07 -4.81
CA GLU A 597 0.30 -20.31 -3.43
C GLU A 597 -0.17 -19.04 -2.72
N LEU A 598 0.57 -17.94 -2.85
CA LEU A 598 0.18 -16.66 -2.26
C LEU A 598 -1.18 -16.22 -2.79
N THR A 599 -1.46 -16.46 -4.07
CA THR A 599 -2.76 -16.17 -4.67
C THR A 599 -3.85 -17.09 -4.13
N LEU A 600 -3.63 -18.41 -4.10
CA LEU A 600 -4.58 -19.36 -3.52
C LEU A 600 -4.85 -19.11 -2.03
N SER A 601 -3.90 -18.51 -1.30
CA SER A 601 -4.14 -18.10 0.09
C SER A 601 -5.28 -17.06 0.22
N LEU A 602 -5.68 -16.37 -0.85
CA LEU A 602 -6.86 -15.51 -0.86
C LEU A 602 -8.17 -16.31 -0.94
N ASN A 603 -8.21 -17.35 -1.77
CA ASN A 603 -9.35 -18.28 -1.88
C ASN A 603 -8.87 -19.73 -2.09
N PRO A 604 -8.57 -20.48 -1.00
CA PRO A 604 -7.98 -21.81 -1.09
C PRO A 604 -8.86 -22.82 -1.82
N SER A 605 -10.18 -22.60 -1.81
CA SER A 605 -11.15 -23.46 -2.50
C SER A 605 -11.33 -23.15 -3.99
N PHE A 606 -10.62 -22.15 -4.53
CA PHE A 606 -10.84 -21.59 -5.86
C PHE A 606 -10.80 -22.63 -6.99
N ILE A 607 -9.71 -23.41 -7.08
CA ILE A 607 -9.55 -24.43 -8.14
C ILE A 607 -10.53 -25.59 -7.89
N LYS A 608 -10.63 -26.06 -6.63
CA LYS A 608 -11.52 -27.16 -6.22
C LYS A 608 -12.98 -26.93 -6.54
N LYS A 609 -13.47 -25.68 -6.45
CA LYS A 609 -14.84 -25.30 -6.78
C LYS A 609 -15.21 -25.66 -8.22
N THR A 610 -14.24 -25.67 -9.13
CA THR A 610 -14.43 -26.05 -10.54
C THR A 610 -13.82 -27.42 -10.81
N LYS A 611 -14.64 -28.48 -10.79
CA LYS A 611 -14.21 -29.87 -11.02
C LYS A 611 -13.34 -30.03 -12.27
N GLN A 612 -13.70 -29.37 -13.38
CA GLN A 612 -12.93 -29.41 -14.62
C GLN A 612 -11.53 -28.81 -14.47
N ALA A 613 -11.38 -27.68 -13.78
CA ALA A 613 -10.10 -27.04 -13.56
C ALA A 613 -9.20 -27.90 -12.66
N SER A 614 -9.75 -28.43 -11.57
CA SER A 614 -9.03 -29.33 -10.66
C SER A 614 -8.55 -30.61 -11.37
N LEU A 615 -9.41 -31.27 -12.16
CA LEU A 615 -9.03 -32.45 -12.93
C LEU A 615 -7.97 -32.12 -14.00
N ASN A 616 -8.13 -31.01 -14.73
CA ASN A 616 -7.17 -30.58 -15.74
C ASN A 616 -5.80 -30.28 -15.12
N PHE A 617 -5.78 -29.56 -14.00
CA PHE A 617 -4.55 -29.25 -13.27
C PHE A 617 -3.81 -30.53 -12.85
N ASN A 618 -4.52 -31.45 -12.20
CA ASN A 618 -3.93 -32.72 -11.76
C ASN A 618 -3.42 -33.57 -12.93
N PHE A 619 -4.22 -33.71 -14.00
CA PHE A 619 -3.84 -34.52 -15.16
C PHE A 619 -2.64 -33.94 -15.92
N GLN A 620 -2.67 -32.65 -16.21
CA GLN A 620 -1.57 -31.99 -16.94
C GLN A 620 -0.31 -31.92 -16.09
N LEU A 621 -0.44 -31.75 -14.77
CA LEU A 621 0.70 -31.77 -13.89
C LEU A 621 1.38 -33.14 -13.87
N LEU A 622 0.62 -34.25 -13.82
CA LEU A 622 1.17 -35.60 -13.96
C LEU A 622 1.87 -35.79 -15.31
N LYS A 623 1.32 -35.21 -16.37
CA LYS A 623 1.93 -35.26 -17.71
C LYS A 623 3.24 -34.48 -17.78
N LEU A 624 3.31 -33.32 -17.15
CA LEU A 624 4.54 -32.53 -17.01
C LEU A 624 5.58 -33.28 -16.16
N LYS A 625 5.16 -33.88 -15.04
CA LYS A 625 6.01 -34.75 -14.19
C LYS A 625 6.70 -35.84 -14.99
N ASN A 626 5.98 -36.47 -15.91
CA ASN A 626 6.51 -37.56 -16.72
C ASN A 626 7.34 -37.11 -17.94
N ARG A 627 7.29 -35.82 -18.32
CA ARG A 627 7.94 -35.30 -19.55
C ARG A 627 9.15 -34.42 -19.29
N SER A 628 9.13 -33.65 -18.21
CA SER A 628 10.12 -32.61 -17.94
C SER A 628 11.04 -33.03 -16.81
N TYR A 629 12.14 -33.73 -17.16
CA TYR A 629 13.13 -34.19 -16.18
C TYR A 629 13.74 -33.02 -15.39
N SER A 630 14.09 -31.93 -16.07
CA SER A 630 14.59 -30.65 -15.52
C SER A 630 13.72 -30.07 -14.40
N LEU A 631 12.39 -30.11 -14.56
CA LEU A 631 11.46 -29.54 -13.59
C LEU A 631 11.28 -30.40 -12.34
N PHE A 632 11.38 -31.74 -12.48
CA PHE A 632 11.01 -32.70 -11.43
C PHE A 632 12.18 -33.53 -10.89
N TYR A 633 13.40 -33.35 -11.42
CA TYR A 633 14.65 -33.76 -10.77
C TYR A 633 14.95 -32.92 -9.51
N LEU A 634 14.33 -31.74 -9.39
CA LEU A 634 14.53 -30.79 -8.28
C LEU A 634 13.58 -31.02 -7.07
N ASP A 635 12.99 -32.21 -6.91
CA ASP A 635 11.99 -32.53 -5.87
C ASP A 635 10.79 -31.55 -5.79
N PHE A 636 10.47 -30.89 -6.90
CA PHE A 636 9.43 -29.87 -6.95
C PHE A 636 8.01 -30.49 -6.95
N GLU A 637 7.22 -30.17 -5.93
CA GLU A 637 5.78 -30.41 -5.92
C GLU A 637 5.00 -29.08 -5.87
N PRO A 638 4.23 -28.76 -6.92
CA PRO A 638 3.34 -27.59 -6.88
C PRO A 638 2.40 -27.65 -5.69
N THR A 639 2.15 -26.50 -5.08
CA THR A 639 1.16 -26.41 -4.02
C THR A 639 -0.22 -26.77 -4.56
N LYS A 640 -0.78 -27.90 -4.09
CA LYS A 640 -2.16 -28.31 -4.38
C LYS A 640 -3.14 -27.42 -3.62
N ASP A 641 -4.31 -27.22 -4.18
CA ASP A 641 -5.36 -26.42 -3.58
C ASP A 641 -5.87 -27.00 -2.27
N ASP A 642 -5.89 -28.32 -2.09
CA ASP A 642 -6.26 -28.99 -0.84
C ASP A 642 -5.10 -29.14 0.17
N SER A 643 -3.91 -28.65 -0.17
CA SER A 643 -2.74 -28.80 0.68
C SER A 643 -2.79 -27.88 1.91
N TYR A 644 -2.19 -28.37 3.00
CA TYR A 644 -1.86 -27.58 4.17
C TYR A 644 -1.01 -26.33 3.84
N TRP A 645 -0.18 -26.39 2.78
CA TRP A 645 0.70 -25.28 2.36
C TRP A 645 -0.09 -24.01 2.04
N VAL A 646 -1.26 -24.10 1.41
CA VAL A 646 -2.08 -22.91 1.06
C VAL A 646 -2.47 -22.08 2.29
N LYS A 647 -2.43 -22.67 3.50
CA LYS A 647 -2.76 -21.99 4.75
C LYS A 647 -1.58 -21.29 5.42
N ARG A 648 -0.32 -21.51 5.01
CA ARG A 648 0.83 -20.94 5.74
C ARG A 648 0.86 -19.41 5.71
N PHE A 649 0.58 -18.80 4.56
CA PHE A 649 0.44 -17.33 4.45
C PHE A 649 -0.69 -16.77 5.34
N ARG A 650 -1.78 -17.53 5.54
CA ARG A 650 -2.90 -17.13 6.41
C ARG A 650 -2.51 -17.19 7.89
N ARG A 651 -1.75 -18.21 8.28
CA ARG A 651 -1.31 -18.44 9.67
C ARG A 651 -0.34 -17.39 10.18
N THR A 652 0.42 -16.79 9.29
CA THR A 652 1.39 -15.72 9.56
C THR A 652 0.84 -14.33 9.22
N ASN A 653 -0.39 -14.29 8.70
CA ASN A 653 -1.07 -13.12 8.16
C ASN A 653 -0.28 -12.41 7.04
N MET A 654 0.59 -13.10 6.30
CA MET A 654 1.42 -12.52 5.21
C MET A 654 0.74 -12.57 3.82
N VAL A 655 -0.59 -12.65 3.79
CA VAL A 655 -1.42 -12.59 2.57
C VAL A 655 -1.35 -11.19 1.92
N ARG A 656 -1.90 -11.04 0.71
CA ARG A 656 -2.07 -9.74 0.05
C ARG A 656 -3.30 -9.00 0.62
N HIS A 657 -3.17 -8.30 1.76
CA HIS A 657 -4.32 -7.61 2.40
C HIS A 657 -5.03 -6.61 1.49
N GLN A 658 -4.34 -6.01 0.53
CA GLN A 658 -4.94 -5.08 -0.43
C GLN A 658 -6.05 -5.72 -1.28
N TYR A 659 -6.05 -7.06 -1.45
CA TYR A 659 -7.08 -7.80 -2.17
C TYR A 659 -8.14 -8.41 -1.24
N VAL A 660 -8.01 -8.22 0.08
CA VAL A 660 -9.01 -8.66 1.05
C VAL A 660 -10.15 -7.64 1.07
N VAL A 661 -11.36 -8.06 0.72
CA VAL A 661 -12.47 -7.12 0.47
C VAL A 661 -12.93 -6.43 1.74
N HIS A 662 -13.03 -7.17 2.84
CA HIS A 662 -13.55 -6.68 4.11
C HIS A 662 -12.42 -6.48 5.15
N PRO A 663 -12.42 -5.37 5.89
CA PRO A 663 -11.35 -5.05 6.84
C PRO A 663 -11.14 -6.14 7.88
N LEU A 664 -9.87 -6.43 8.15
CA LEU A 664 -9.41 -7.45 9.11
C LEU A 664 -9.99 -8.86 8.94
N LEU A 665 -10.63 -9.19 7.80
CA LEU A 665 -11.12 -10.55 7.57
C LEU A 665 -9.99 -11.58 7.64
N SER A 666 -8.79 -11.22 7.16
CA SER A 666 -7.61 -12.08 7.20
C SER A 666 -7.10 -12.34 8.62
N PHE A 667 -7.48 -11.51 9.60
CA PHE A 667 -7.11 -11.61 11.01
C PHE A 667 -8.07 -12.49 11.82
N THR A 668 -9.01 -13.16 11.16
CA THR A 668 -10.01 -14.01 11.82
C THR A 668 -9.54 -15.46 11.97
N ASN A 669 -10.09 -16.17 12.95
CA ASN A 669 -9.98 -17.62 13.09
C ASN A 669 -10.43 -18.36 11.82
N GLY A 670 -11.49 -17.86 11.16
CA GLY A 670 -12.01 -18.38 9.90
C GLY A 670 -11.02 -18.23 8.74
N SER A 671 -10.21 -17.17 8.72
CA SER A 671 -9.08 -17.03 7.78
C SER A 671 -7.98 -18.04 8.13
N LYS A 672 -7.52 -18.05 9.39
CA LYS A 672 -6.39 -18.87 9.85
C LYS A 672 -6.58 -20.38 9.68
N LYS A 673 -7.77 -20.87 10.04
CA LYS A 673 -8.07 -22.32 10.19
C LYS A 673 -8.92 -22.86 9.04
N GLU A 674 -9.86 -22.07 8.54
CA GLU A 674 -10.84 -22.52 7.55
C GLU A 674 -10.50 -22.09 6.11
N TRP A 675 -11.40 -22.41 5.18
CA TRP A 675 -11.30 -22.17 3.74
C TRP A 675 -12.06 -20.89 3.33
N THR A 676 -12.07 -19.88 4.21
CA THR A 676 -12.79 -18.62 3.98
C THR A 676 -12.26 -17.90 2.74
N ASP A 677 -13.16 -17.41 1.89
CA ASP A 677 -12.82 -16.61 0.72
C ASP A 677 -12.59 -15.15 1.12
N LEU A 678 -11.34 -14.69 1.04
CA LEU A 678 -10.97 -13.34 1.45
C LEU A 678 -11.32 -12.28 0.38
N THR A 679 -11.59 -12.73 -0.85
CA THR A 679 -11.92 -11.90 -2.01
C THR A 679 -13.42 -11.74 -2.23
N SER A 680 -14.23 -12.46 -1.44
CA SER A 680 -15.68 -12.39 -1.53
C SER A 680 -16.21 -11.04 -1.05
N ILE A 681 -16.95 -10.36 -1.93
CA ILE A 681 -17.74 -9.20 -1.56
C ILE A 681 -18.90 -9.55 -0.62
N ARG A 682 -19.38 -10.80 -0.67
CA ARG A 682 -20.38 -11.29 0.28
C ARG A 682 -19.77 -11.48 1.66
N LEU A 683 -20.39 -10.86 2.66
CA LEU A 683 -19.94 -10.83 4.03
C LEU A 683 -20.63 -11.93 4.85
N ASP A 684 -19.85 -12.79 5.49
CA ASP A 684 -20.34 -13.78 6.45
C ASP A 684 -19.92 -13.35 7.87
N PHE A 685 -20.83 -12.70 8.58
CA PHE A 685 -20.57 -12.17 9.93
C PHE A 685 -20.18 -13.27 10.92
N LYS A 686 -20.65 -14.52 10.75
CA LYS A 686 -20.31 -15.60 11.68
C LYS A 686 -18.83 -15.97 11.66
N LYS A 687 -18.13 -15.66 10.56
CA LYS A 687 -16.70 -15.92 10.38
C LYS A 687 -15.83 -14.78 10.93
N TYR A 688 -16.43 -13.68 11.37
CA TYR A 688 -15.74 -12.49 11.87
C TYR A 688 -15.31 -12.62 13.34
N ILE A 689 -14.60 -13.70 13.67
CA ILE A 689 -14.03 -13.93 15.01
C ILE A 689 -12.53 -13.69 14.93
N LEU A 690 -12.05 -12.58 15.49
CA LEU A 690 -10.62 -12.20 15.43
C LEU A 690 -9.74 -13.20 16.20
N ASP A 691 -8.57 -13.50 15.64
CA ASP A 691 -7.55 -14.37 16.25
C ASP A 691 -6.49 -13.51 16.97
N PRO A 692 -6.28 -13.69 18.29
CA PRO A 692 -5.33 -12.87 19.06
C PRO A 692 -3.89 -12.91 18.53
N GLU A 693 -3.44 -14.07 18.02
CA GLU A 693 -2.06 -14.24 17.53
C GLU A 693 -1.83 -13.49 16.22
N LEU A 694 -2.79 -13.53 15.29
CA LEU A 694 -2.72 -12.76 14.04
C LEU A 694 -2.75 -11.25 14.29
N ILE A 695 -3.45 -10.81 15.34
CA ILE A 695 -3.50 -9.40 15.76
C ILE A 695 -2.17 -8.98 16.38
N LYS A 696 -1.65 -9.75 17.34
CA LYS A 696 -0.37 -9.49 18.01
C LYS A 696 0.81 -9.45 17.04
N ASN A 697 0.80 -10.34 16.04
CA ASN A 697 1.87 -10.47 15.06
C ASN A 697 1.51 -9.82 13.72
N SER A 698 0.73 -8.73 13.74
CA SER A 698 0.34 -8.01 12.54
C SER A 698 1.57 -7.61 11.72
N PRO A 699 1.59 -7.85 10.39
CA PRO A 699 2.71 -7.41 9.56
C PRO A 699 2.67 -5.91 9.24
N ARG A 700 1.54 -5.24 9.51
CA ARG A 700 1.28 -3.85 9.15
C ARG A 700 0.53 -3.08 10.23
N PRO A 701 0.71 -1.75 10.30
CA PRO A 701 -0.22 -0.92 11.04
C PRO A 701 -1.65 -1.05 10.50
N VAL A 702 -2.62 -0.96 11.41
CA VAL A 702 -4.05 -1.05 11.13
C VAL A 702 -4.72 0.27 11.47
N LYS A 703 -5.61 0.74 10.60
CA LYS A 703 -6.34 2.00 10.79
C LYS A 703 -7.51 1.85 11.74
N PHE A 704 -7.88 2.93 12.42
CA PHE A 704 -8.97 2.90 13.39
C PHE A 704 -10.33 2.61 12.74
N TRP A 705 -10.58 3.10 11.52
CA TRP A 705 -11.81 2.76 10.80
C TRP A 705 -11.92 1.26 10.49
N GLU A 706 -10.80 0.56 10.26
CA GLU A 706 -10.77 -0.89 10.06
C GLU A 706 -11.19 -1.61 11.34
N CYS A 707 -10.69 -1.15 12.50
CA CYS A 707 -11.09 -1.68 13.81
C CYS A 707 -12.58 -1.42 14.10
N CYS A 708 -13.10 -0.24 13.76
CA CYS A 708 -14.52 0.09 13.93
C CYS A 708 -15.42 -0.89 13.16
N LEU A 709 -15.08 -1.16 11.89
CA LEU A 709 -15.83 -2.11 11.06
C LEU A 709 -15.65 -3.56 11.54
N ALA A 710 -14.44 -3.97 11.89
CA ALA A 710 -14.18 -5.32 12.37
C ALA A 710 -14.96 -5.64 13.66
N VAL A 711 -14.93 -4.73 14.65
CA VAL A 711 -15.72 -4.88 15.89
C VAL A 711 -17.21 -4.89 15.57
N ALA A 712 -17.67 -4.01 14.67
CA ALA A 712 -19.08 -3.99 14.29
C ALA A 712 -19.53 -5.32 13.64
N PHE A 713 -18.71 -5.86 12.73
CA PHE A 713 -18.99 -7.13 12.05
C PHE A 713 -18.93 -8.32 13.01
N SER A 714 -17.97 -8.34 13.96
CA SER A 714 -17.90 -9.34 15.02
C SER A 714 -19.14 -9.31 15.93
N GLU A 715 -19.62 -8.12 16.30
CA GLU A 715 -20.83 -7.97 17.13
C GLU A 715 -22.10 -8.44 16.39
N LEU A 716 -22.19 -8.15 15.08
CA LEU A 716 -23.27 -8.63 14.21
C LEU A 716 -23.21 -10.15 13.99
N GLY A 717 -22.03 -10.77 14.08
CA GLY A 717 -21.82 -12.21 13.95
C GLY A 717 -22.00 -13.03 15.22
N GLY A 718 -22.00 -12.37 16.39
CA GLY A 718 -21.97 -13.02 17.69
C GLY A 718 -23.18 -13.92 17.99
N SER A 719 -22.92 -15.05 18.65
CA SER A 719 -23.92 -16.03 19.10
C SER A 719 -24.96 -15.46 20.07
N ASN A 720 -24.64 -14.36 20.76
CA ASN A 720 -25.52 -13.65 21.70
C ASN A 720 -26.61 -12.78 21.03
N LEU A 721 -26.77 -12.85 19.69
CA LEU A 721 -28.04 -12.53 19.02
C LEU A 721 -29.14 -13.56 19.34
N GLU A 722 -28.99 -14.36 20.40
CA GLU A 722 -30.08 -15.09 21.01
C GLU A 722 -31.27 -14.14 21.13
N LEU A 723 -32.38 -14.54 20.51
CA LEU A 723 -33.63 -13.82 20.48
C LEU A 723 -34.03 -13.44 21.90
N GLY A 724 -33.59 -12.26 22.37
CA GLY A 724 -34.17 -11.56 23.50
C GLY A 724 -35.68 -11.66 23.36
N LYS A 725 -36.35 -11.97 24.48
CA LYS A 725 -37.80 -12.24 24.54
C LYS A 725 -38.52 -11.32 23.55
N ILE A 726 -39.17 -11.91 22.55
CA ILE A 726 -40.13 -11.18 21.72
C ILE A 726 -41.14 -10.63 22.73
N ASN A 727 -41.20 -9.32 22.85
CA ASN A 727 -42.13 -8.69 23.79
C ASN A 727 -43.57 -8.89 23.28
N GLU A 728 -44.56 -8.62 24.13
CA GLU A 728 -46.00 -8.73 23.80
C GLU A 728 -46.37 -8.00 22.49
N ASP A 729 -45.63 -6.94 22.14
CA ASP A 729 -45.77 -6.13 20.93
C ASP A 729 -45.05 -6.68 19.67
N SER A 730 -44.51 -7.91 19.69
CA SER A 730 -43.82 -8.55 18.54
C SER A 730 -42.54 -7.86 18.02
N TYR A 731 -41.83 -7.10 18.87
CA TYR A 731 -40.52 -6.49 18.55
C TYR A 731 -39.34 -7.21 19.23
N PHE A 732 -38.16 -7.14 18.61
CA PHE A 732 -36.89 -7.61 19.20
C PHE A 732 -36.10 -6.45 19.81
N GLU A 733 -36.04 -6.39 21.14
CA GLU A 733 -35.21 -5.38 21.82
C GLU A 733 -33.72 -5.75 21.78
N THR A 734 -32.87 -4.82 21.34
CA THR A 734 -31.44 -5.09 21.15
C THR A 734 -30.51 -3.98 21.64
N ARG A 735 -29.26 -4.36 21.89
CA ARG A 735 -28.13 -3.48 22.23
C ARG A 735 -26.99 -3.57 21.21
N VAL A 736 -27.20 -4.27 20.09
CA VAL A 736 -26.21 -4.42 19.02
C VAL A 736 -25.76 -3.04 18.54
N LEU A 737 -24.45 -2.80 18.59
CA LEU A 737 -23.81 -1.52 18.26
C LEU A 737 -24.35 -0.34 19.08
N GLY A 738 -25.03 -0.64 20.21
CA GLY A 738 -25.69 0.28 21.12
C GLY A 738 -24.96 0.41 22.44
N LEU A 739 -25.68 0.85 23.47
CA LEU A 739 -25.13 0.98 24.83
C LEU A 739 -25.37 -0.30 25.62
N ARG A 740 -24.28 -0.97 26.00
CA ARG A 740 -24.31 -2.24 26.73
C ARG A 740 -24.55 -2.02 28.23
N ARG A 741 -24.95 -3.07 28.94
CA ARG A 741 -25.03 -3.03 30.42
C ARG A 741 -23.61 -3.20 30.97
N PRO A 742 -23.18 -2.41 31.97
CA PRO A 742 -21.91 -2.66 32.63
C PRO A 742 -21.97 -4.04 33.31
N LYS A 743 -21.19 -5.01 32.80
CA LYS A 743 -21.02 -6.33 33.43
C LYS A 743 -19.77 -6.27 34.33
N GLY A 744 -19.82 -5.56 35.46
CA GLY A 744 -18.61 -5.37 36.30
C GLY A 744 -17.41 -4.81 35.50
N GLN A 745 -16.18 -4.94 36.03
CA GLN A 745 -14.94 -4.62 35.31
C GLN A 745 -14.63 -5.69 34.25
N VAL A 746 -15.48 -5.82 33.23
CA VAL A 746 -15.16 -6.59 32.03
C VAL A 746 -15.04 -5.59 30.88
N GLY A 747 -13.86 -4.94 30.80
CA GLY A 747 -13.45 -4.24 29.58
C GLY A 747 -13.20 -5.25 28.45
N THR A 748 -12.56 -4.82 27.37
CA THR A 748 -12.06 -5.78 26.38
C THR A 748 -11.09 -6.73 27.09
N LEU A 749 -11.47 -8.01 27.25
CA LEU A 749 -10.61 -9.02 27.85
C LEU A 749 -9.89 -9.74 26.71
N LEU A 750 -8.59 -9.53 26.69
CA LEU A 750 -7.66 -10.23 25.81
C LEU A 750 -7.10 -11.39 26.61
N ASP A 751 -7.49 -12.61 26.26
CA ASP A 751 -6.85 -13.84 26.69
C ASP A 751 -6.14 -14.42 25.47
N ASP A 752 -5.10 -15.23 25.67
CA ASP A 752 -4.31 -15.87 24.61
C ASP A 752 -5.18 -16.70 23.64
N LYS A 753 -6.42 -17.03 24.04
CA LYS A 753 -7.37 -17.84 23.28
C LYS A 753 -8.44 -17.04 22.52
N GLU A 754 -8.91 -15.91 23.05
CA GLU A 754 -10.04 -15.16 22.48
C GLU A 754 -10.01 -13.66 22.78
N ILE A 755 -10.46 -12.86 21.81
CA ILE A 755 -10.75 -11.42 22.01
C ILE A 755 -12.21 -11.27 22.41
N LYS A 756 -12.47 -10.79 23.64
CA LYS A 756 -13.84 -10.56 24.14
C LYS A 756 -14.12 -9.06 24.24
N PHE A 757 -15.15 -8.62 23.52
CA PHE A 757 -15.64 -7.24 23.56
C PHE A 757 -16.65 -7.05 24.70
N GLY A 758 -16.47 -6.00 25.50
CA GLY A 758 -17.17 -5.85 26.77
C GLY A 758 -17.46 -4.41 27.20
N SER A 759 -16.89 -3.42 26.49
CA SER A 759 -17.03 -2.00 26.84
C SER A 759 -18.49 -1.53 26.80
N GLU A 760 -18.81 -0.44 27.51
CA GLU A 760 -20.18 0.14 27.50
C GLU A 760 -20.61 0.51 26.07
N PHE A 761 -19.66 0.93 25.24
CA PHE A 761 -19.87 1.30 23.85
C PHE A 761 -18.83 0.65 22.93
N TYR A 762 -19.26 0.18 21.76
CA TYR A 762 -18.43 -0.65 20.88
C TYR A 762 -17.20 0.08 20.30
N LEU A 763 -17.23 1.41 20.15
CA LEU A 763 -16.05 2.16 19.71
C LEU A 763 -14.90 2.08 20.71
N ASP A 764 -15.19 1.93 22.00
CA ASP A 764 -14.16 1.76 23.01
C ASP A 764 -13.46 0.39 22.85
N ASP A 765 -14.21 -0.64 22.46
CA ASP A 765 -13.63 -1.94 22.07
C ASP A 765 -12.82 -1.83 20.77
N ALA A 766 -13.28 -1.04 19.79
CA ALA A 766 -12.53 -0.78 18.56
C ALA A 766 -11.21 -0.04 18.84
N PHE A 767 -11.20 0.87 19.81
CA PHE A 767 -9.99 1.60 20.18
C PHE A 767 -9.01 0.72 20.94
N ASN A 768 -9.51 -0.15 21.82
CA ASN A 768 -8.67 -1.16 22.48
C ASN A 768 -8.05 -2.12 21.46
N LEU A 769 -8.83 -2.54 20.46
CA LEU A 769 -8.32 -3.34 19.33
C LEU A 769 -7.24 -2.58 18.55
N TYR A 770 -7.45 -1.28 18.26
CA TYR A 770 -6.47 -0.43 17.59
C TYR A 770 -5.17 -0.32 18.38
N LYS A 771 -5.22 -0.11 19.69
CA LYS A 771 -4.03 -0.07 20.56
C LYS A 771 -3.27 -1.40 20.50
N PHE A 772 -3.99 -2.51 20.64
CA PHE A 772 -3.38 -3.84 20.69
C PHE A 772 -2.73 -4.25 19.36
N VAL A 773 -3.43 -4.08 18.23
CA VAL A 773 -2.89 -4.45 16.92
C VAL A 773 -1.70 -3.58 16.49
N ASN A 774 -1.62 -2.33 17.00
CA ASN A 774 -0.57 -1.38 16.65
C ASN A 774 0.56 -1.30 17.69
N GLU A 775 0.56 -2.13 18.74
CA GLU A 775 1.56 -2.10 19.82
C GLU A 775 3.01 -2.19 19.31
N ILE A 776 3.23 -3.01 18.27
CA ILE A 776 4.55 -3.18 17.64
C ILE A 776 4.82 -2.18 16.51
N HIS A 777 3.81 -1.42 16.08
CA HIS A 777 3.88 -0.51 14.94
C HIS A 777 4.01 0.95 15.35
N VAL A 778 3.45 1.32 16.49
CA VAL A 778 3.42 2.69 17.03
C VAL A 778 4.23 2.72 18.32
N SER A 779 4.94 3.83 18.56
CA SER A 779 5.77 3.97 19.74
C SER A 779 4.94 3.87 21.04
N SER A 780 5.48 3.18 22.05
CA SER A 780 4.76 2.89 23.29
C SER A 780 4.34 4.14 24.07
N TYR A 781 5.14 5.21 24.03
CA TYR A 781 4.78 6.48 24.69
C TYR A 781 3.55 7.15 24.08
N ILE A 782 3.31 6.97 22.77
CA ILE A 782 2.10 7.47 22.09
C ILE A 782 0.89 6.62 22.50
N LEU A 783 1.02 5.28 22.45
CA LEU A 783 -0.09 4.38 22.77
C LEU A 783 -0.49 4.41 24.25
N ASN A 784 0.47 4.63 25.14
CA ASN A 784 0.25 4.67 26.59
C ASN A 784 -0.22 6.03 27.09
N ASP A 785 -0.21 7.07 26.24
CA ASP A 785 -0.83 8.34 26.59
C ASP A 785 -2.33 8.11 26.86
N SER A 786 -2.77 8.56 28.04
CA SER A 786 -4.16 8.44 28.48
C SER A 786 -5.10 9.19 27.55
N ASP A 787 -4.60 10.25 26.93
CA ASP A 787 -5.35 11.16 26.07
C ASP A 787 -5.23 10.75 24.60
N PHE A 788 -4.48 9.69 24.25
CA PHE A 788 -4.34 9.26 22.86
C PHE A 788 -5.67 8.88 22.20
N ARG A 789 -6.63 8.35 22.98
CA ARG A 789 -7.99 8.09 22.46
C ARG A 789 -8.67 9.37 22.00
N ASP A 790 -8.42 10.45 22.73
CA ASP A 790 -9.05 11.73 22.50
C ASP A 790 -8.57 12.39 21.20
N GLU A 791 -7.44 11.95 20.63
CA GLU A 791 -7.03 12.29 19.26
C GLU A 791 -7.98 11.69 18.19
N PHE A 792 -8.60 10.55 18.50
CA PHE A 792 -9.61 9.91 17.63
C PHE A 792 -11.00 10.44 17.93
N TYR A 793 -11.46 10.30 19.17
CA TYR A 793 -12.75 10.80 19.61
C TYR A 793 -12.82 10.96 21.14
N LYS A 794 -13.50 12.02 21.60
CA LYS A 794 -14.02 12.10 22.97
C LYS A 794 -15.50 11.73 22.96
N ARG A 795 -15.96 10.95 23.94
CA ARG A 795 -17.36 10.54 24.06
C ARG A 795 -17.90 10.77 25.47
N LYS A 796 -19.07 11.40 25.58
CA LYS A 796 -19.85 11.47 26.83
C LYS A 796 -21.26 10.92 26.63
N THR A 797 -21.78 10.27 27.68
CA THR A 797 -23.12 9.69 27.69
C THR A 797 -24.02 10.47 28.63
N HIS A 798 -25.10 11.01 28.08
CA HIS A 798 -26.08 11.79 28.82
C HIS A 798 -27.39 11.00 28.95
N LYS A 799 -27.89 10.87 30.18
CA LYS A 799 -29.14 10.14 30.47
C LYS A 799 -30.27 11.15 30.60
N LEU A 800 -31.24 11.08 29.70
CA LEU A 800 -32.40 11.96 29.74
C LEU A 800 -33.62 11.16 30.23
N LYS A 801 -34.28 11.66 31.28
CA LYS A 801 -35.55 11.10 31.76
C LYS A 801 -36.66 11.70 30.91
N PHE A 802 -37.22 10.88 30.02
CA PHE A 802 -38.22 11.29 29.04
C PHE A 802 -39.64 10.83 29.40
N ASP A 803 -39.76 9.65 30.05
CA ASP A 803 -41.00 9.06 30.56
C ASP A 803 -40.63 8.00 31.63
N LYS A 804 -41.55 7.63 32.53
CA LYS A 804 -41.38 6.54 33.52
C LYS A 804 -40.92 5.22 32.87
N TRP A 805 -41.25 4.99 31.60
CA TRP A 805 -41.09 3.68 30.93
C TRP A 805 -40.00 3.62 29.85
N LYS A 806 -39.63 4.73 29.18
CA LYS A 806 -38.65 4.74 28.08
C LYS A 806 -37.38 5.52 28.42
N ARG A 807 -36.23 4.83 28.40
CA ARG A 807 -34.90 5.42 28.64
C ARG A 807 -34.33 5.92 27.31
N LEU A 808 -34.04 7.22 27.23
CA LEU A 808 -33.32 7.86 26.12
C LEU A 808 -31.91 8.22 26.58
N LYS A 809 -30.91 7.92 25.75
CA LYS A 809 -29.53 8.36 25.98
C LYS A 809 -29.04 9.18 24.78
N VAL A 810 -28.34 10.27 25.07
CA VAL A 810 -27.61 11.04 24.06
C VAL A 810 -26.13 10.70 24.19
N GLN A 811 -25.48 10.41 23.06
CA GLN A 811 -24.03 10.29 22.96
C GLN A 811 -23.49 11.57 22.36
N GLU A 812 -22.60 12.23 23.08
CA GLU A 812 -21.94 13.43 22.59
C GLU A 812 -20.51 13.10 22.20
N PHE A 813 -20.16 13.35 20.93
CA PHE A 813 -18.85 13.07 20.34
C PHE A 813 -18.12 14.37 20.01
N GLN A 814 -16.84 14.45 20.34
CA GLN A 814 -15.93 15.48 19.82
C GLN A 814 -14.85 14.80 18.99
N VAL A 815 -14.72 15.22 17.73
CA VAL A 815 -13.79 14.62 16.77
C VAL A 815 -13.09 15.74 16.00
N ASN A 816 -11.75 15.70 15.96
CA ASN A 816 -10.93 16.66 15.23
C ASN A 816 -11.25 18.15 15.53
N VAL A 817 -11.53 18.47 16.79
CA VAL A 817 -12.01 19.80 17.21
C VAL A 817 -10.93 20.89 17.17
N ASN A 818 -9.66 20.50 17.21
CA ASN A 818 -8.52 21.43 17.25
C ASN A 818 -7.90 21.70 15.87
N ASN A 819 -8.14 20.86 14.87
CA ASN A 819 -7.54 21.02 13.55
C ASN A 819 -8.56 21.53 12.53
N ASN A 820 -8.14 22.48 11.69
CA ASN A 820 -8.87 22.95 10.52
C ASN A 820 -10.36 23.28 10.80
N ARG A 821 -10.64 24.12 11.80
CA ARG A 821 -12.02 24.51 12.17
C ARG A 821 -12.79 25.02 10.95
N LEU A 822 -13.98 24.48 10.75
CA LEU A 822 -14.90 24.89 9.70
C LEU A 822 -15.71 26.10 10.18
N ASN A 823 -15.85 27.09 9.30
CA ASN A 823 -16.75 28.23 9.47
C ASN A 823 -17.85 28.22 8.40
N GLU A 824 -17.50 27.85 7.18
CA GLU A 824 -18.43 27.77 6.04
C GLU A 824 -18.40 26.39 5.37
N PRO A 825 -18.85 25.33 6.07
CA PRO A 825 -18.77 23.97 5.53
C PRO A 825 -19.63 23.82 4.27
N THR A 826 -19.06 23.15 3.27
CA THR A 826 -19.71 22.83 2.01
C THR A 826 -20.32 21.44 2.08
N ILE A 827 -21.63 21.34 1.86
CA ILE A 827 -22.42 20.12 1.99
C ILE A 827 -22.84 19.64 0.61
N ALA A 828 -22.44 18.42 0.26
CA ALA A 828 -22.83 17.70 -0.94
C ALA A 828 -24.07 16.84 -0.68
N PHE A 829 -25.12 17.11 -1.44
CA PHE A 829 -26.39 16.38 -1.45
C PHE A 829 -26.41 15.42 -2.64
N VAL A 830 -26.50 14.12 -2.36
CA VAL A 830 -26.63 13.12 -3.41
C VAL A 830 -28.10 12.97 -3.79
N ASN A 831 -28.47 13.49 -4.96
CA ASN A 831 -29.77 13.26 -5.56
C ASN A 831 -29.72 11.97 -6.40
N THR A 832 -30.08 10.86 -5.77
CA THR A 832 -30.08 9.52 -6.38
C THR A 832 -31.37 8.78 -6.04
N GLU A 833 -31.80 7.90 -6.93
CA GLU A 833 -32.92 7.00 -6.66
C GLU A 833 -32.51 5.88 -5.70
N VAL A 834 -33.36 5.67 -4.70
CA VAL A 834 -33.37 4.47 -3.83
C VAL A 834 -34.38 3.48 -4.39
N ASP A 835 -33.87 2.47 -5.10
CA ASP A 835 -34.70 1.44 -5.72
C ASP A 835 -35.23 0.45 -4.66
N LYS A 836 -36.56 0.34 -4.59
CA LYS A 836 -37.28 -0.59 -3.70
C LYS A 836 -36.87 -2.05 -3.91
N VAL A 837 -36.49 -2.44 -5.13
CA VAL A 837 -36.02 -3.81 -5.43
C VAL A 837 -34.75 -4.12 -4.64
N ASN A 838 -33.83 -3.17 -4.50
CA ASN A 838 -32.60 -3.35 -3.72
C ASN A 838 -32.92 -3.54 -2.24
N ILE A 839 -33.82 -2.72 -1.68
CA ILE A 839 -34.29 -2.84 -0.29
C ILE A 839 -34.88 -4.24 -0.02
N ILE A 840 -35.79 -4.70 -0.88
CA ILE A 840 -36.42 -6.03 -0.73
C ILE A 840 -35.38 -7.16 -0.87
N SER A 841 -34.45 -7.02 -1.80
CA SER A 841 -33.42 -8.03 -2.03
C SER A 841 -32.44 -8.11 -0.85
N SER A 842 -32.07 -6.98 -0.26
CA SER A 842 -31.25 -6.89 0.95
C SER A 842 -31.96 -7.42 2.21
N LEU A 843 -33.26 -7.12 2.39
CA LEU A 843 -34.10 -7.77 3.40
C LEU A 843 -34.06 -9.31 3.29
N ARG A 844 -33.98 -9.83 2.08
CA ARG A 844 -33.91 -11.27 1.79
C ARG A 844 -32.49 -11.83 1.78
N GLY A 845 -31.49 -11.05 2.18
CA GLY A 845 -30.08 -11.46 2.24
C GLY A 845 -29.40 -11.60 0.88
N LYS A 846 -29.92 -10.96 -0.17
CA LYS A 846 -29.40 -10.97 -1.54
C LYS A 846 -29.24 -9.53 -2.07
N PRO A 847 -28.38 -8.70 -1.47
CA PRO A 847 -28.18 -7.31 -1.91
C PRO A 847 -27.76 -7.25 -3.38
N ASN A 848 -28.11 -6.15 -4.06
CA ASN A 848 -27.66 -5.89 -5.42
C ASN A 848 -26.20 -5.41 -5.43
N LEU A 849 -25.30 -6.22 -5.98
CA LEU A 849 -23.86 -6.00 -6.04
C LEU A 849 -23.34 -6.01 -7.50
N THR A 850 -24.16 -5.56 -8.45
CA THR A 850 -23.74 -5.49 -9.86
C THR A 850 -22.74 -4.36 -10.12
N VAL A 851 -22.10 -4.37 -11.28
CA VAL A 851 -21.13 -3.33 -11.68
C VAL A 851 -21.81 -2.01 -11.89
N GLU A 852 -23.00 -2.01 -12.47
CA GLU A 852 -23.76 -0.78 -12.71
C GLU A 852 -24.04 -0.09 -11.36
N ARG A 853 -24.35 -0.87 -10.32
CA ARG A 853 -24.55 -0.36 -8.95
C ARG A 853 -23.26 0.21 -8.36
N TYR A 854 -22.14 -0.48 -8.52
CA TYR A 854 -20.84 -0.01 -8.05
C TYR A 854 -20.38 1.26 -8.79
N ASN A 855 -20.47 1.28 -10.12
CA ASN A 855 -20.05 2.40 -10.95
C ASN A 855 -20.89 3.66 -10.67
N LYS A 856 -22.20 3.49 -10.44
CA LYS A 856 -23.06 4.59 -9.98
C LYS A 856 -22.54 5.21 -8.68
N LEU A 857 -22.18 4.38 -7.69
CA LEU A 857 -21.59 4.87 -6.44
C LEU A 857 -20.21 5.52 -6.66
N ALA A 858 -19.34 4.90 -7.46
CA ALA A 858 -18.01 5.41 -7.74
C ALA A 858 -18.05 6.79 -8.43
N ASN A 859 -18.96 6.99 -9.39
CA ASN A 859 -19.16 8.26 -10.08
C ASN A 859 -19.63 9.38 -9.14
N ILE A 860 -20.50 9.07 -8.17
CA ILE A 860 -20.92 10.01 -7.12
C ILE A 860 -19.71 10.43 -6.28
N LEU A 861 -18.91 9.46 -5.80
CA LEU A 861 -17.72 9.76 -4.99
C LEU A 861 -16.66 10.56 -5.77
N LYS A 862 -16.44 10.23 -7.05
CA LYS A 862 -15.53 10.98 -7.94
C LYS A 862 -16.01 12.43 -8.13
N SER A 863 -17.32 12.63 -8.30
CA SER A 863 -17.91 13.97 -8.41
C SER A 863 -17.70 14.77 -7.13
N VAL A 864 -17.90 14.18 -5.95
CA VAL A 864 -17.68 14.83 -4.65
C VAL A 864 -16.21 15.23 -4.47
N ARG A 865 -15.26 14.37 -4.86
CA ARG A 865 -13.83 14.70 -4.85
C ARG A 865 -13.53 15.91 -5.75
N LYS A 866 -14.02 15.91 -7.00
CA LYS A 866 -13.83 17.04 -7.93
C LYS A 866 -14.40 18.36 -7.38
N LEU A 867 -15.48 18.26 -6.61
CA LEU A 867 -16.22 19.37 -6.01
C LEU A 867 -15.62 19.88 -4.68
N ASN A 868 -14.65 19.18 -4.08
CA ASN A 868 -14.02 19.52 -2.79
C ASN A 868 -15.04 19.79 -1.65
N ALA A 869 -16.05 18.93 -1.51
CA ALA A 869 -17.05 19.08 -0.44
C ALA A 869 -16.50 18.66 0.94
N ASP A 870 -16.96 19.31 2.01
CA ASP A 870 -16.61 18.92 3.39
C ASP A 870 -17.50 17.78 3.93
N VAL A 871 -18.78 17.78 3.54
CA VAL A 871 -19.80 16.84 4.00
C VAL A 871 -20.49 16.19 2.81
N LEU A 872 -20.73 14.88 2.88
CA LEU A 872 -21.41 14.07 1.88
C LEU A 872 -22.61 13.34 2.50
N LEU A 873 -23.79 13.58 1.93
CA LEU A 873 -25.05 13.06 2.44
C LEU A 873 -25.75 12.17 1.42
N PHE A 874 -26.04 10.92 1.80
CA PHE A 874 -26.85 9.98 1.02
C PHE A 874 -28.27 9.82 1.61
N PRO A 875 -29.26 9.42 0.79
CA PRO A 875 -30.59 9.05 1.27
C PRO A 875 -30.60 7.84 2.22
N GLU A 876 -31.77 7.58 2.83
CA GLU A 876 -32.02 6.36 3.60
C GLU A 876 -31.96 5.10 2.73
N SER A 877 -31.49 3.99 3.31
CA SER A 877 -31.50 2.66 2.67
C SER A 877 -30.90 2.62 1.26
N PHE A 878 -29.82 3.37 1.04
CA PHE A 878 -29.15 3.43 -0.26
C PHE A 878 -27.99 2.45 -0.40
N VAL A 879 -27.20 2.22 0.66
CA VAL A 879 -25.94 1.47 0.52
C VAL A 879 -26.06 0.08 1.13
N PRO A 880 -25.79 -1.02 0.40
CA PRO A 880 -25.65 -2.32 1.02
C PRO A 880 -24.36 -2.36 1.85
N ILE A 881 -24.40 -3.02 3.02
CA ILE A 881 -23.25 -3.10 3.95
C ILE A 881 -21.96 -3.59 3.27
N ASN A 882 -22.08 -4.42 2.23
CA ASN A 882 -20.98 -4.95 1.44
C ASN A 882 -20.14 -3.87 0.74
N LEU A 883 -20.75 -2.71 0.41
CA LEU A 883 -20.08 -1.59 -0.26
C LEU A 883 -19.66 -0.47 0.71
N LEU A 884 -20.00 -0.59 2.01
CA LEU A 884 -19.70 0.43 3.01
C LEU A 884 -18.18 0.66 3.17
N THR A 885 -17.38 -0.40 3.10
CA THR A 885 -15.91 -0.32 3.21
C THR A 885 -15.31 0.67 2.21
N SER A 886 -15.80 0.68 0.96
CA SER A 886 -15.32 1.59 -0.09
C SER A 886 -15.62 3.06 0.25
N GLN A 887 -16.79 3.34 0.83
CA GLN A 887 -17.19 4.69 1.23
C GLN A 887 -16.42 5.17 2.47
N VAL A 888 -16.19 4.29 3.46
CA VAL A 888 -15.40 4.62 4.65
C VAL A 888 -13.96 4.95 4.27
N ASN A 889 -13.35 4.14 3.39
CA ASN A 889 -12.00 4.40 2.88
C ASN A 889 -11.94 5.73 2.09
N PHE A 890 -12.95 6.03 1.26
CA PHE A 890 -13.07 7.33 0.60
C PHE A 890 -13.13 8.48 1.61
N SER A 891 -14.02 8.41 2.60
CA SER A 891 -14.16 9.43 3.65
C SER A 891 -12.84 9.68 4.38
N ALA A 892 -12.16 8.61 4.81
CA ALA A 892 -10.86 8.71 5.48
C ALA A 892 -9.79 9.35 4.56
N LYS A 893 -9.69 8.94 3.28
CA LYS A 893 -8.65 9.46 2.37
C LYS A 893 -8.89 10.89 1.91
N GLU A 894 -10.12 11.23 1.57
CA GLU A 894 -10.49 12.56 1.07
C GLU A 894 -10.80 13.55 2.21
N GLN A 895 -10.85 13.07 3.45
CA GLN A 895 -11.21 13.86 4.64
C GLN A 895 -12.60 14.50 4.54
N VAL A 896 -13.54 13.77 3.96
CA VAL A 896 -14.95 14.17 3.77
C VAL A 896 -15.84 13.48 4.79
N LEU A 897 -16.62 14.23 5.57
CA LEU A 897 -17.60 13.67 6.50
C LEU A 897 -18.72 12.99 5.72
N LEU A 898 -19.06 11.75 6.06
CA LEU A 898 -20.08 10.98 5.35
C LEU A 898 -21.24 10.61 6.29
N VAL A 899 -22.46 10.83 5.82
CA VAL A 899 -23.69 10.28 6.43
C VAL A 899 -24.45 9.48 5.39
N THR A 900 -24.72 8.20 5.68
CA THR A 900 -25.44 7.31 4.77
C THR A 900 -26.37 6.36 5.51
N GLY A 901 -27.53 6.07 4.91
CA GLY A 901 -28.41 4.99 5.34
C GLY A 901 -27.99 3.65 4.72
N LEU A 902 -27.91 2.60 5.53
CA LEU A 902 -27.71 1.25 5.03
C LEU A 902 -29.03 0.63 4.58
N GLU A 903 -28.98 -0.15 3.50
CA GLU A 903 -30.04 -1.09 3.18
C GLU A 903 -30.23 -2.09 4.33
N HIS A 904 -31.45 -2.64 4.48
CA HIS A 904 -31.75 -3.54 5.60
C HIS A 904 -30.78 -4.73 5.66
N LEU A 905 -30.27 -4.97 6.85
CA LEU A 905 -29.39 -6.09 7.16
C LEU A 905 -30.16 -7.17 7.92
N THR A 906 -30.37 -8.31 7.28
CA THR A 906 -31.08 -9.44 7.90
C THR A 906 -30.10 -10.44 8.51
N ILE A 907 -30.15 -10.60 9.84
CA ILE A 907 -29.37 -11.59 10.59
C ILE A 907 -30.31 -12.34 11.52
N ASN A 908 -30.30 -13.68 11.49
CA ASN A 908 -31.15 -14.54 12.32
C ASN A 908 -32.65 -14.11 12.32
N LYS A 909 -33.19 -13.80 11.14
CA LYS A 909 -34.57 -13.28 10.91
C LYS A 909 -34.87 -11.88 11.44
N VAL A 910 -33.89 -11.16 11.98
CA VAL A 910 -34.06 -9.77 12.43
C VAL A 910 -33.55 -8.81 11.36
N ALA A 911 -34.37 -7.83 10.96
CA ALA A 911 -34.07 -6.87 9.89
C ALA A 911 -33.61 -5.52 10.44
N PHE A 912 -32.30 -5.33 10.58
CA PHE A 912 -31.72 -4.09 11.09
C PHE A 912 -31.68 -3.00 10.02
N ASN A 913 -31.99 -1.76 10.41
CA ASN A 913 -31.85 -0.58 9.58
C ASN A 913 -30.94 0.43 10.29
N PHE A 914 -29.72 0.57 9.79
CA PHE A 914 -28.68 1.40 10.40
C PHE A 914 -28.42 2.67 9.60
N ILE A 915 -28.20 3.77 10.31
CA ILE A 915 -27.53 4.96 9.76
C ILE A 915 -26.06 4.92 10.19
N VAL A 916 -25.16 5.25 9.26
CA VAL A 916 -23.72 5.29 9.50
C VAL A 916 -23.22 6.71 9.31
N THR A 917 -22.48 7.21 10.31
CA THR A 917 -21.77 8.48 10.27
C THR A 917 -20.28 8.21 10.32
N VAL A 918 -19.54 8.64 9.29
CA VAL A 918 -18.09 8.51 9.20
C VAL A 918 -17.47 9.87 9.39
N LEU A 919 -16.67 10.01 10.44
CA LEU A 919 -16.02 11.26 10.83
C LEU A 919 -14.53 11.13 10.51
N PRO A 920 -14.04 11.74 9.42
CA PRO A 920 -12.64 11.64 9.07
C PRO A 920 -11.77 12.42 10.06
N ILE A 921 -10.59 11.88 10.31
CA ILE A 921 -9.59 12.41 11.23
C ILE A 921 -8.20 12.30 10.61
N GLU A 922 -7.28 13.06 11.17
CA GLU A 922 -5.86 12.92 10.91
C GLU A 922 -5.12 12.82 12.24
N VAL A 923 -4.50 11.66 12.47
CA VAL A 923 -3.76 11.35 13.70
C VAL A 923 -2.31 11.12 13.32
N ASN A 924 -1.39 11.91 13.88
CA ASN A 924 0.05 11.83 13.57
C ASN A 924 0.37 11.86 12.06
N GLY A 925 -0.33 12.69 11.28
CA GLY A 925 -0.14 12.79 9.83
C GLY A 925 -0.75 11.64 9.01
N ILE A 926 -1.50 10.72 9.66
CA ILE A 926 -2.16 9.59 9.02
C ILE A 926 -3.66 9.88 8.93
N LYS A 927 -4.16 9.91 7.69
CA LYS A 927 -5.59 10.01 7.40
C LYS A 927 -6.35 8.73 7.78
N ASP A 928 -7.34 8.87 8.65
CA ASP A 928 -8.15 7.80 9.25
C ASP A 928 -9.62 8.28 9.42
N ALA A 929 -10.49 7.49 10.06
CA ALA A 929 -11.86 7.88 10.37
C ALA A 929 -12.46 7.16 11.59
N VAL A 930 -13.42 7.82 12.25
CA VAL A 930 -14.30 7.22 13.26
C VAL A 930 -15.61 6.80 12.59
N VAL A 931 -15.99 5.52 12.70
CA VAL A 931 -17.20 4.99 12.04
C VAL A 931 -18.29 4.68 13.06
N VAL A 932 -19.34 5.49 13.08
CA VAL A 932 -20.44 5.41 14.05
C VAL A 932 -21.68 4.78 13.43
N PHE A 933 -22.07 3.59 13.90
CA PHE A 933 -23.31 2.90 13.53
C PHE A 933 -24.41 3.22 14.54
N ARG A 934 -25.59 3.61 14.06
CA ARG A 934 -26.78 3.82 14.90
C ARG A 934 -27.99 3.07 14.34
N LEU A 935 -28.59 2.22 15.16
CA LEU A 935 -29.86 1.57 14.83
C LEU A 935 -31.00 2.59 14.90
N LYS A 936 -31.92 2.54 13.93
CA LYS A 936 -33.12 3.36 13.91
C LYS A 936 -33.95 3.18 15.19
N ASN A 937 -34.34 4.28 15.84
CA ASN A 937 -35.15 4.25 17.06
C ASN A 937 -36.63 3.96 16.75
N HIS A 938 -37.14 4.53 15.65
CA HIS A 938 -38.53 4.45 15.23
C HIS A 938 -38.64 4.03 13.77
N TYR A 939 -39.10 2.81 13.53
CA TYR A 939 -39.43 2.32 12.19
C TYR A 939 -40.79 2.89 11.77
N ALA A 940 -40.93 3.22 10.48
CA ALA A 940 -42.21 3.69 9.95
C ALA A 940 -43.21 2.54 9.83
N HIS A 941 -44.51 2.79 9.96
CA HIS A 941 -45.53 1.72 9.87
C HIS A 941 -45.44 0.88 8.59
N MET A 942 -45.24 1.54 7.42
CA MET A 942 -45.07 0.85 6.14
C MET A 942 -43.77 0.02 6.07
N GLU A 943 -42.72 0.45 6.78
CA GLU A 943 -41.45 -0.26 6.87
C GLU A 943 -41.58 -1.51 7.76
N GLU A 944 -42.23 -1.36 8.92
CA GLU A 944 -42.55 -2.49 9.82
C GLU A 944 -43.40 -3.53 9.06
N GLU A 945 -44.44 -3.08 8.34
CA GLU A 945 -45.26 -3.96 7.52
C GLU A 945 -44.45 -4.68 6.42
N LEU A 946 -43.52 -3.99 5.75
CA LEU A 946 -42.64 -4.60 4.76
C LEU A 946 -41.76 -5.71 5.36
N ILE A 947 -41.23 -5.48 6.57
CA ILE A 947 -40.42 -6.45 7.31
C ILE A 947 -41.27 -7.67 7.69
N TYR A 948 -42.45 -7.45 8.28
CA TYR A 948 -43.36 -8.53 8.69
C TYR A 948 -43.86 -9.38 7.52
N ARG A 949 -44.19 -8.76 6.37
CA ARG A 949 -44.60 -9.46 5.15
C ARG A 949 -43.50 -10.37 4.56
N ASN A 950 -42.24 -10.15 4.92
CA ASN A 950 -41.13 -11.04 4.56
C ASN A 950 -40.80 -12.06 5.67
N HIS A 951 -41.67 -12.22 6.67
CA HIS A 951 -41.50 -13.12 7.82
C HIS A 951 -40.25 -12.81 8.67
N LEU A 952 -39.93 -11.53 8.79
CA LEU A 952 -38.81 -11.01 9.56
C LEU A 952 -39.30 -10.24 10.80
N ILE A 953 -38.38 -10.00 11.74
CA ILE A 953 -38.64 -9.35 13.02
C ILE A 953 -38.02 -7.95 13.00
N VAL A 954 -38.78 -6.96 13.49
CA VAL A 954 -38.33 -5.57 13.62
C VAL A 954 -37.50 -5.40 14.91
N PRO A 955 -36.24 -4.96 14.83
CA PRO A 955 -35.43 -4.66 16.01
C PRO A 955 -35.70 -3.25 16.56
N LYS A 956 -35.66 -3.09 17.89
CA LYS A 956 -35.72 -1.77 18.56
C LYS A 956 -34.56 -1.59 19.55
N PRO A 957 -33.83 -0.46 19.52
CA PRO A 957 -32.70 -0.25 20.42
C PRO A 957 -33.16 -0.02 21.87
N LYS A 958 -32.43 -0.59 22.84
CA LYS A 958 -32.70 -0.43 24.28
C LYS A 958 -31.44 -0.06 25.08
N PRO A 959 -31.24 1.22 25.45
CA PRO A 959 -32.16 2.37 25.31
C PRO A 959 -32.22 2.93 23.89
N TYR A 960 -33.17 3.84 23.64
CA TYR A 960 -33.11 4.73 22.48
C TYR A 960 -31.85 5.60 22.54
N ARG A 961 -31.29 5.91 21.37
CA ARG A 961 -30.02 6.63 21.24
C ARG A 961 -30.09 7.71 20.17
N TYR A 962 -29.64 8.91 20.51
CA TYR A 962 -29.23 9.94 19.55
C TYR A 962 -27.75 10.25 19.73
N ASP A 963 -27.09 10.57 18.62
CA ASP A 963 -25.68 10.91 18.60
C ASP A 963 -25.55 12.37 18.15
N VAL A 964 -24.89 13.19 18.97
CA VAL A 964 -24.58 14.61 18.71
C VAL A 964 -23.08 14.71 18.51
N PHE A 965 -22.69 15.26 17.38
CA PHE A 965 -21.31 15.31 16.93
C PHE A 965 -20.83 16.76 16.90
N ASN A 966 -19.63 17.01 17.42
CA ASN A 966 -18.81 18.16 17.07
C ASN A 966 -17.64 17.66 16.22
N TRP A 967 -17.67 17.96 14.93
CA TRP A 967 -16.60 17.65 13.99
C TRP A 967 -16.05 18.94 13.38
N ARG A 968 -14.77 19.24 13.64
CA ARG A 968 -14.11 20.46 13.14
C ARG A 968 -14.96 21.73 13.36
N ASN A 969 -15.52 21.91 14.56
CA ASN A 969 -16.40 23.05 14.92
C ASN A 969 -17.82 23.02 14.31
N LEU A 970 -18.21 21.99 13.55
CA LEU A 970 -19.60 21.77 13.12
C LEU A 970 -20.34 20.90 14.14
N TYR A 971 -21.38 21.44 14.79
CA TYR A 971 -22.25 20.68 15.68
C TYR A 971 -23.45 20.16 14.92
N PHE A 972 -23.62 18.83 14.88
CA PHE A 972 -24.73 18.23 14.15
C PHE A 972 -25.27 16.96 14.79
N THR A 973 -26.47 16.58 14.37
CA THR A 973 -27.11 15.29 14.70
C THR A 973 -27.61 14.64 13.42
N THR A 974 -27.84 13.33 13.46
CA THR A 974 -28.53 12.62 12.38
C THR A 974 -29.88 12.08 12.83
N TYR A 975 -30.92 12.31 12.03
CA TYR A 975 -32.27 11.78 12.20
C TYR A 975 -32.60 10.87 11.02
N TYR A 976 -33.25 9.75 11.31
CA TYR A 976 -33.51 8.73 10.31
C TYR A 976 -35.00 8.68 9.96
N CYS A 977 -35.38 9.36 8.87
CA CYS A 977 -36.74 9.41 8.33
C CYS A 977 -37.81 9.67 9.39
N PHE A 978 -38.65 8.68 9.71
CA PHE A 978 -39.79 8.81 10.63
C PHE A 978 -39.42 9.33 12.04
N GLU A 979 -38.15 9.23 12.46
CA GLU A 979 -37.67 9.88 13.69
C GLU A 979 -37.90 11.39 13.68
N LEU A 980 -37.86 12.03 12.51
CA LEU A 980 -38.15 13.45 12.34
C LEU A 980 -39.56 13.82 12.73
N ALA A 981 -40.52 12.90 12.82
CA ALA A 981 -41.89 13.22 13.24
C ALA A 981 -42.00 13.42 14.76
N ASN A 982 -41.06 12.92 15.57
CA ASN A 982 -41.12 13.01 17.03
C ASN A 982 -40.66 14.38 17.57
N ALA A 983 -41.63 15.28 17.82
CA ALA A 983 -41.35 16.67 18.22
C ALA A 983 -40.59 16.76 19.56
N ILE A 984 -40.87 15.86 20.48
CA ILE A 984 -40.25 15.88 21.80
C ILE A 984 -38.76 15.52 21.67
N HIS A 985 -38.42 14.50 20.88
CA HIS A 985 -37.02 14.14 20.64
C HIS A 985 -36.23 15.28 19.99
N ARG A 986 -36.82 15.98 19.00
CA ARG A 986 -36.20 17.13 18.34
C ARG A 986 -35.94 18.27 19.32
N SER A 987 -36.90 18.57 20.20
CA SER A 987 -36.81 19.67 21.16
C SER A 987 -35.60 19.58 22.11
N LEU A 988 -35.08 18.36 22.36
CA LEU A 988 -33.88 18.13 23.18
C LEU A 988 -32.62 18.81 22.63
N LEU A 989 -32.61 19.12 21.33
CA LEU A 989 -31.46 19.66 20.61
C LEU A 989 -31.56 21.18 20.40
N LYS A 990 -32.60 21.83 20.93
CA LYS A 990 -32.78 23.29 20.83
C LYS A 990 -31.54 24.00 21.34
N GLY A 991 -30.94 24.84 20.50
CA GLY A 991 -29.74 25.62 20.84
C GLY A 991 -28.40 24.88 20.80
N LYS A 992 -28.40 23.55 20.66
CA LYS A 992 -27.21 22.69 20.86
C LYS A 992 -26.52 22.26 19.57
N ILE A 993 -27.15 22.45 18.41
CA ILE A 993 -26.62 22.04 17.11
C ILE A 993 -26.67 23.19 16.10
N ASP A 994 -25.78 23.16 15.11
CA ASP A 994 -25.82 24.05 13.94
C ASP A 994 -26.55 23.40 12.76
N LEU A 995 -26.51 22.07 12.67
CA LEU A 995 -27.06 21.31 11.55
C LEU A 995 -27.82 20.07 12.02
N LEU A 996 -29.06 19.92 11.59
CA LEU A 996 -29.80 18.66 11.69
C LEU A 996 -29.81 17.98 10.32
N ILE A 997 -29.31 16.74 10.25
CA ILE A 997 -29.29 15.95 9.02
C ILE A 997 -30.41 14.91 9.08
N GLY A 998 -31.41 15.03 8.22
CA GLY A 998 -32.46 14.05 8.01
C GLY A 998 -32.20 13.25 6.73
N VAL A 999 -32.01 11.94 6.83
CA VAL A 999 -31.93 11.07 5.64
C VAL A 999 -33.22 10.25 5.52
N GLU A 1000 -33.77 10.20 4.31
CA GLU A 1000 -35.15 9.76 4.09
C GLU A 1000 -35.31 8.90 2.84
N TRP A 1001 -36.28 7.99 2.93
CA TRP A 1001 -36.90 7.31 1.81
C TRP A 1001 -38.43 7.44 1.97
N ASN A 1002 -38.94 8.64 1.71
CA ASN A 1002 -40.32 8.99 2.05
C ASN A 1002 -41.07 9.68 0.90
N ARG A 1003 -42.30 9.23 0.67
CA ARG A 1003 -43.21 9.72 -0.38
C ARG A 1003 -44.04 10.95 0.02
N ASP A 1004 -44.29 11.13 1.32
CA ASP A 1004 -45.10 12.23 1.83
C ASP A 1004 -44.23 13.48 2.02
N THR A 1005 -43.77 14.05 0.91
CA THR A 1005 -42.90 15.21 0.91
C THR A 1005 -43.54 16.46 1.50
N PRO A 1006 -44.86 16.76 1.34
CA PRO A 1006 -45.47 17.92 2.00
C PRO A 1006 -45.42 17.84 3.53
N TYR A 1007 -45.69 16.66 4.11
CA TYR A 1007 -45.64 16.48 5.56
C TYR A 1007 -44.23 16.71 6.11
N PHE A 1008 -43.21 16.10 5.50
CA PHE A 1008 -41.82 16.24 5.94
C PHE A 1008 -41.26 17.64 5.67
N SER A 1009 -41.64 18.27 4.55
CA SER A 1009 -41.32 19.68 4.27
C SER A 1009 -41.83 20.60 5.39
N ASN A 1010 -43.05 20.38 5.90
CA ASN A 1010 -43.58 21.16 7.03
C ASN A 1010 -42.81 20.90 8.33
N ILE A 1011 -42.41 19.64 8.58
CA ILE A 1011 -41.58 19.29 9.72
C ILE A 1011 -40.22 20.00 9.64
N VAL A 1012 -39.53 19.95 8.51
CA VAL A 1012 -38.22 20.58 8.32
C VAL A 1012 -38.27 22.08 8.56
N GLU A 1013 -39.33 22.74 8.07
CA GLU A 1013 -39.52 24.17 8.30
C GLU A 1013 -39.79 24.50 9.76
N SER A 1014 -40.61 23.69 10.44
CA SER A 1014 -40.83 23.81 11.89
C SER A 1014 -39.50 23.62 12.62
N VAL A 1015 -38.76 22.56 12.32
CA VAL A 1015 -37.49 22.20 12.98
C VAL A 1015 -36.45 23.30 12.83
N SER A 1016 -36.30 23.86 11.63
CA SER A 1016 -35.35 24.94 11.40
C SER A 1016 -35.63 26.12 12.32
N ARG A 1017 -36.91 26.45 12.56
CA ARG A 1017 -37.33 27.54 13.45
C ARG A 1017 -37.30 27.17 14.94
N ASP A 1018 -37.83 26.01 15.31
CA ASP A 1018 -37.98 25.54 16.69
C ASP A 1018 -36.64 25.28 17.36
N LEU A 1019 -35.66 24.77 16.60
CA LEU A 1019 -34.29 24.56 17.07
C LEU A 1019 -33.36 25.73 16.72
N HIS A 1020 -33.82 26.64 15.87
CA HIS A 1020 -33.06 27.73 15.27
C HIS A 1020 -31.75 27.23 14.63
N THR A 1021 -31.84 26.31 13.68
CA THR A 1021 -30.69 25.55 13.12
C THR A 1021 -30.83 25.39 11.60
N TYR A 1022 -29.73 25.08 10.91
CA TYR A 1022 -29.79 24.56 9.55
C TYR A 1022 -30.37 23.13 9.56
N VAL A 1023 -31.15 22.79 8.54
CA VAL A 1023 -31.72 21.44 8.37
C VAL A 1023 -31.43 20.94 6.97
N ALA A 1024 -30.61 19.89 6.87
CA ALA A 1024 -30.32 19.18 5.63
C ALA A 1024 -31.20 17.94 5.54
N GLN A 1025 -32.17 17.95 4.63
CA GLN A 1025 -33.02 16.80 4.32
C GLN A 1025 -32.53 16.17 3.01
N VAL A 1026 -32.24 14.87 3.03
CA VAL A 1026 -31.80 14.11 1.84
C VAL A 1026 -32.75 12.95 1.61
N ASN A 1027 -33.57 13.06 0.58
CA ASN A 1027 -34.55 12.06 0.19
C ASN A 1027 -34.15 11.42 -1.15
N THR A 1028 -34.76 10.27 -1.47
CA THR A 1028 -34.63 9.64 -2.79
C THR A 1028 -35.06 10.59 -3.92
N SER A 1029 -34.33 10.59 -5.04
CA SER A 1029 -34.66 11.44 -6.20
C SER A 1029 -36.03 11.11 -6.83
N GLN A 1030 -36.58 9.93 -6.55
CA GLN A 1030 -37.91 9.51 -7.01
C GLN A 1030 -39.02 10.38 -6.43
N PHE A 1031 -38.93 10.75 -5.14
CA PHE A 1031 -39.92 11.57 -4.45
C PHE A 1031 -39.47 13.02 -4.30
N GLY A 1032 -38.15 13.24 -4.22
CA GLY A 1032 -37.56 14.57 -4.10
C GLY A 1032 -37.77 15.23 -2.75
N ASP A 1033 -37.79 16.56 -2.76
CA ASP A 1033 -37.73 17.44 -1.57
C ASP A 1033 -36.40 17.37 -0.80
N THR A 1034 -35.31 16.94 -1.45
CA THR A 1034 -33.97 17.10 -0.90
C THR A 1034 -33.67 18.60 -0.77
N ARG A 1035 -33.37 19.08 0.43
CA ARG A 1035 -33.24 20.52 0.71
C ARG A 1035 -32.28 20.84 1.85
N LEU A 1036 -31.74 22.06 1.80
CA LEU A 1036 -31.01 22.69 2.90
C LEU A 1036 -31.79 23.94 3.34
N THR A 1037 -32.36 23.87 4.54
CA THR A 1037 -33.23 24.92 5.09
C THR A 1037 -32.52 25.69 6.19
N GLN A 1038 -32.77 27.00 6.28
CA GLN A 1038 -32.27 27.90 7.31
C GLN A 1038 -33.39 28.73 7.96
N PRO A 1039 -33.22 29.22 9.20
CA PRO A 1039 -34.27 29.89 9.96
C PRO A 1039 -34.45 31.36 9.55
N VAL A 1040 -34.78 31.61 8.28
CA VAL A 1040 -34.99 32.95 7.72
C VAL A 1040 -36.42 33.08 7.15
N ASP A 1041 -36.72 34.17 6.45
CA ASP A 1041 -38.00 34.33 5.75
C ASP A 1041 -38.21 33.29 4.64
N SER A 1042 -39.45 33.10 4.24
CA SER A 1042 -39.84 32.01 3.32
C SER A 1042 -39.19 32.08 1.94
N ALA A 1043 -38.75 33.25 1.47
CA ALA A 1043 -38.12 33.40 0.16
C ALA A 1043 -36.65 32.95 0.17
N ARG A 1044 -35.97 33.07 1.31
CA ARG A 1044 -34.55 32.74 1.48
C ARG A 1044 -34.30 31.47 2.31
N LYS A 1045 -35.34 30.84 2.86
CA LYS A 1045 -35.21 29.67 3.75
C LYS A 1045 -34.50 28.50 3.11
N ASP A 1046 -34.69 28.29 1.81
CA ASP A 1046 -34.11 27.15 1.09
C ASP A 1046 -32.85 27.60 0.35
N LEU A 1047 -31.69 27.26 0.91
CA LEU A 1047 -30.40 27.44 0.24
C LEU A 1047 -30.24 26.47 -0.94
N LEU A 1048 -30.88 25.31 -0.82
CA LEU A 1048 -30.97 24.29 -1.85
C LEU A 1048 -32.31 23.59 -1.70
N LYS A 1049 -33.01 23.34 -2.80
CA LYS A 1049 -34.24 22.53 -2.81
C LYS A 1049 -34.40 21.84 -4.16
N LEU A 1050 -34.53 20.51 -4.14
CA LEU A 1050 -34.68 19.67 -5.31
C LEU A 1050 -36.01 18.94 -5.29
N LYS A 1051 -36.70 18.93 -6.43
CA LYS A 1051 -37.97 18.19 -6.58
C LYS A 1051 -37.80 16.73 -6.98
N GLY A 1052 -36.59 16.30 -7.34
CA GLY A 1052 -36.29 14.93 -7.78
C GLY A 1052 -35.62 14.87 -9.15
N GLY A 1053 -35.62 13.70 -9.80
CA GLY A 1053 -35.08 13.50 -11.15
C GLY A 1053 -34.60 12.07 -11.42
N ILE A 1054 -34.36 11.77 -12.70
CA ILE A 1054 -33.84 10.46 -13.16
C ILE A 1054 -32.32 10.39 -13.05
N ASN A 1055 -31.62 11.46 -13.45
CA ASN A 1055 -30.18 11.50 -13.43
C ASN A 1055 -29.66 11.66 -12.00
N ASP A 1056 -28.61 10.90 -11.69
CA ASP A 1056 -27.86 11.10 -10.46
C ASP A 1056 -27.12 12.43 -10.52
N ALA A 1057 -27.24 13.21 -9.45
CA ALA A 1057 -26.56 14.49 -9.34
C ALA A 1057 -26.01 14.70 -7.94
N VAL A 1058 -24.86 15.36 -7.87
CA VAL A 1058 -24.28 15.85 -6.62
C VAL A 1058 -24.38 17.36 -6.65
N LEU A 1059 -25.11 17.94 -5.70
CA LEU A 1059 -25.24 19.39 -5.58
C LEU A 1059 -24.60 19.87 -4.29
N LEU A 1060 -23.91 21.00 -4.38
CA LEU A 1060 -23.30 21.65 -3.23
C LEU A 1060 -24.20 22.77 -2.71
N ALA A 1061 -24.23 22.90 -1.39
CA ALA A 1061 -24.68 24.10 -0.72
C ALA A 1061 -23.75 24.41 0.45
N LYS A 1062 -23.68 25.68 0.85
CA LYS A 1062 -22.84 26.13 1.97
C LYS A 1062 -23.71 26.67 3.09
N ILE A 1063 -23.28 26.45 4.33
CA ILE A 1063 -23.85 27.10 5.52
C ILE A 1063 -22.79 27.99 6.15
N ASN A 1064 -23.20 29.01 6.92
CA ASN A 1064 -22.27 29.89 7.62
C ASN A 1064 -22.51 29.81 9.13
N LEU A 1065 -21.59 29.13 9.82
CA LEU A 1065 -21.70 28.84 11.26
C LEU A 1065 -21.52 30.10 12.11
N SER A 1066 -20.61 30.99 11.70
CA SER A 1066 -20.34 32.23 12.41
C SER A 1066 -21.58 33.13 12.43
N THR A 1067 -22.22 33.32 11.28
CA THR A 1067 -23.36 34.25 11.13
C THR A 1067 -24.56 33.79 11.96
N ILE A 1068 -24.92 32.50 11.91
CA ILE A 1068 -26.07 32.01 12.68
C ILE A 1068 -25.79 32.06 14.20
N ARG A 1069 -24.57 31.74 14.65
CA ARG A 1069 -24.19 31.78 16.07
C ARG A 1069 -24.11 33.21 16.61
N GLU A 1070 -23.60 34.14 15.80
CA GLU A 1070 -23.57 35.57 16.11
C GLU A 1070 -24.99 36.12 16.27
N PHE A 1071 -25.92 35.74 15.41
CA PHE A 1071 -27.32 36.08 15.57
C PHE A 1071 -27.90 35.49 16.87
N GLN A 1072 -27.63 34.21 17.13
CA GLN A 1072 -28.14 33.49 18.30
C GLN A 1072 -27.64 34.03 19.65
N ARG A 1073 -26.48 34.71 19.70
CA ARG A 1073 -25.97 35.30 20.96
C ARG A 1073 -26.47 36.71 21.23
N LYS A 1074 -27.01 37.42 20.22
CA LYS A 1074 -27.51 38.79 20.38
C LYS A 1074 -28.86 38.78 21.10
N LYS A 1075 -29.06 39.73 22.02
CA LYS A 1075 -30.40 40.03 22.55
C LYS A 1075 -31.17 40.75 21.44
N TYR A 1076 -32.32 40.21 21.02
CA TYR A 1076 -33.11 40.76 19.92
C TYR A 1076 -33.28 42.28 20.08
N SER A 1077 -32.67 43.05 19.17
CA SER A 1077 -32.79 44.50 19.12
C SER A 1077 -33.78 44.86 18.03
N SER A 1078 -34.77 45.70 18.33
CA SER A 1078 -35.88 46.05 17.42
C SER A 1078 -35.46 46.94 16.24
N SER A 1079 -34.17 46.94 15.85
CA SER A 1079 -33.69 47.76 14.75
C SER A 1079 -34.10 47.14 13.40
N PRO A 1080 -34.70 47.90 12.47
CA PRO A 1080 -35.15 47.41 11.16
C PRO A 1080 -34.06 46.80 10.25
N GLU A 1081 -32.79 46.95 10.62
CA GLU A 1081 -31.60 46.55 9.86
C GLU A 1081 -31.14 45.10 10.16
N ASP A 1082 -31.61 44.45 11.23
CA ASP A 1082 -31.20 43.09 11.67
C ASP A 1082 -32.13 41.99 11.08
N LYS A 1083 -32.32 41.95 9.74
CA LYS A 1083 -33.27 41.04 9.04
C LYS A 1083 -32.69 39.71 8.55
N ASP A 1084 -31.50 39.32 9.03
CA ASP A 1084 -30.81 38.14 8.50
C ASP A 1084 -31.47 36.81 8.89
N PHE A 1085 -31.97 36.69 10.13
CA PHE A 1085 -32.66 35.49 10.63
C PHE A 1085 -33.98 35.82 11.34
N LYS A 1086 -34.84 34.80 11.51
CA LYS A 1086 -36.08 34.90 12.29
C LYS A 1086 -35.78 34.97 13.79
N PRO A 1087 -36.66 35.56 14.62
CA PRO A 1087 -36.45 35.62 16.07
C PRO A 1087 -36.19 34.25 16.70
N LEU A 1088 -35.40 34.24 17.77
CA LEU A 1088 -35.13 33.04 18.55
C LEU A 1088 -36.43 32.48 19.17
N PRO A 1089 -36.62 31.15 19.19
CA PRO A 1089 -37.80 30.55 19.79
C PRO A 1089 -37.81 30.74 21.32
N PRO A 1090 -38.95 30.56 22.00
CA PRO A 1090 -39.01 30.57 23.46
C PRO A 1090 -38.03 29.57 24.09
N ASP A 1091 -37.53 29.93 25.28
CA ASP A 1091 -36.61 29.12 26.09
C ASP A 1091 -35.29 28.75 25.38
N TYR A 1092 -34.82 29.62 24.48
CA TYR A 1092 -33.54 29.45 23.81
C TYR A 1092 -32.38 29.89 24.72
N LEU A 1093 -31.49 28.95 25.06
CA LEU A 1093 -30.44 29.16 26.05
C LEU A 1093 -29.18 29.75 25.40
N LEU A 1094 -28.79 30.96 25.82
CA LEU A 1094 -27.54 31.60 25.41
C LEU A 1094 -26.31 30.73 25.76
N GLU A 1095 -26.36 30.00 26.87
CA GLU A 1095 -25.27 29.12 27.31
C GLU A 1095 -24.91 28.07 26.25
N ASP A 1096 -25.91 27.45 25.61
CA ASP A 1096 -25.70 26.42 24.58
C ASP A 1096 -25.05 27.02 23.33
N VAL A 1097 -25.40 28.27 22.97
CA VAL A 1097 -24.76 29.01 21.88
C VAL A 1097 -23.31 29.33 22.22
N MET A 1098 -23.05 29.82 23.43
CA MET A 1098 -21.69 30.14 23.88
C MET A 1098 -20.82 28.89 23.96
N LYS A 1099 -21.37 27.74 24.36
CA LYS A 1099 -20.67 26.44 24.29
C LYS A 1099 -20.25 26.10 22.86
N ARG A 1100 -21.12 26.29 21.86
CA ARG A 1100 -20.76 26.09 20.44
C ARG A 1100 -19.73 27.08 19.93
N ILE A 1101 -19.87 28.37 20.25
CA ILE A 1101 -18.89 29.41 19.89
C ILE A 1101 -17.51 29.09 20.47
N ASN A 1102 -17.46 28.65 21.73
CA ASN A 1102 -16.24 28.26 22.41
C ASN A 1102 -15.76 26.84 22.05
N ASN A 1103 -16.44 26.15 21.13
CA ASN A 1103 -16.14 24.80 20.66
C ASN A 1103 -16.09 23.74 21.80
N GLY A 1104 -16.98 23.87 22.79
CA GLY A 1104 -17.10 23.00 23.97
C GLY A 1104 -18.13 21.86 23.83
N LEU A 1105 -18.50 21.25 24.95
CA LEU A 1105 -19.60 20.29 25.03
C LEU A 1105 -20.92 21.03 25.28
N VAL A 1106 -22.00 20.56 24.67
CA VAL A 1106 -23.35 21.18 24.62
C VAL A 1106 -24.39 20.47 25.48
N PHE A 1107 -24.06 19.31 26.08
CA PHE A 1107 -24.94 18.57 27.00
C PHE A 1107 -24.40 18.48 28.43
#